data_AF-A0A6L5Z2V6-F1
#
_entry.id   AF-A0A6L5Z2V6-F1
#
_cell.length_a   1.000
_cell.length_b   1.000
_cell.length_c   1.000
_cell.angle_alpha   90.00
_cell.angle_beta   90.00
_cell.angle_gamma   90.00
#
_symmetry.space_group_name_H-M   'P 1'
#
loop_
_entity.id
_entity.type
_entity.pdbx_description
1 polymer ?
#
loop_
_entity_poly.entity_id
_entity_poly.type
_entity_poly.pdbx_seq_one_letter_code
_entity_poly.pdbx_strand_id
1 'polypeptide(L)'
;MTIDFGAHGDDAAPDMGSAADGAASIEDVVARAEQARADRNWTAAAELWSEALRRFPGKARPAWFLSLGDTLLDLRRTGRAEQVFQAGAERFPAAVGLQAALARTAVARRDWPAAALRWQACVDRFPDEVRPHWLISLGSALISMGSLDRAERVLADAVARFPDNRRAFVSQARVAAERQDWAECAARWRTVIATFPDQDLPENGAGLARALRMAGRFDEADAVLRSYIAAHPNEAELYMALATNAHIARDTDARARRWADARQRFPAAVETSPLFKAFQLDAQTGADVSDDYRFDPGLTEAAALARVNSLSAHLLVIDAVALIGRYHQLYPDNLRIWAKYVRGLARQLSGPADLARLLDETARLCRAAPESRQAMQERGLALICADDRDAMQDHVGRMERDLGRGADTDTMRIWLRAAQGDAAGAARLYAERKQHTYVPASDAPIRRFERLDDTPAPAMRDGIVLFAPMRNERAFLPWFLKHYRGIGVERFVLVDNGSTDGSRDYAAAQPDVLLYGTDDNFFQAASGMRWINHMIALHGQDNWCLFVDMDEQLVFPGMDGTGLRGLVTAMADRGDEVMPAFMLDTFPRRIGDLYDWQPEQDPLEAVPLFDRTHFAYGGPDAPHRQVRGGVRNRLFGMAEVLEKAPILRGRPGLHYTGNHTTAPARVSDAGCVLLHHKMLQEGIGLKSEIHITANERVRDRNPACQRRYLRYRDVLQALGRDAGLESEQSECYRSAEQLVQLGLMKEIGDAV
;
A
#
# COMPACT_ATOMS: atom_id res chain seq x y z
N MET A 1 -29.58 -11.56 40.49
CA MET A 1 -28.75 -10.34 40.58
C MET A 1 -29.70 -9.16 40.49
N THR A 2 -29.85 -8.37 41.56
CA THR A 2 -30.78 -7.23 41.61
C THR A 2 -30.16 -6.10 40.79
N ILE A 3 -30.79 -5.71 39.68
CA ILE A 3 -30.33 -4.58 38.87
C ILE A 3 -30.82 -3.31 39.54
N ASP A 4 -29.89 -2.46 39.94
CA ASP A 4 -30.20 -1.12 40.42
C ASP A 4 -30.57 -0.23 39.22
N PHE A 5 -31.85 0.13 39.14
CA PHE A 5 -32.38 1.03 38.11
C PHE A 5 -32.19 2.51 38.49
N GLY A 6 -31.50 2.82 39.60
CA GLY A 6 -31.23 4.16 40.08
C GLY A 6 -30.58 5.07 39.03
N ALA A 7 -31.15 6.26 38.87
CA ALA A 7 -30.55 7.37 38.14
C ALA A 7 -29.66 8.15 39.11
N HIS A 8 -28.34 8.03 38.99
CA HIS A 8 -27.41 8.99 39.56
C HIS A 8 -26.56 9.60 38.46
N GLY A 9 -26.77 10.89 38.26
CA GLY A 9 -26.07 11.79 37.37
C GLY A 9 -26.69 13.16 37.59
N ASP A 10 -25.96 14.02 38.29
CA ASP A 10 -26.34 15.37 38.71
C ASP A 10 -26.97 16.18 37.58
N ASP A 11 -28.21 16.61 37.78
CA ASP A 11 -28.73 17.90 37.32
C ASP A 11 -30.01 18.19 38.11
N ALA A 12 -29.96 19.22 38.95
CA ALA A 12 -31.08 19.65 39.77
C ALA A 12 -32.20 20.23 38.89
N ALA A 13 -33.38 19.61 38.93
CA ALA A 13 -34.63 20.16 38.41
C ALA A 13 -35.65 20.35 39.56
N PRO A 14 -36.52 21.37 39.49
CA PRO A 14 -37.21 21.91 40.65
C PRO A 14 -38.40 21.06 41.10
N ASP A 15 -38.64 21.16 42.40
CA ASP A 15 -39.73 20.58 43.17
C ASP A 15 -41.10 20.81 42.50
N MET A 16 -41.75 19.72 42.10
CA MET A 16 -43.14 19.68 41.64
C MET A 16 -43.95 18.84 42.62
N GLY A 17 -44.49 19.55 43.61
CA GLY A 17 -45.81 19.37 44.23
C GLY A 17 -46.38 17.96 44.34
N SER A 18 -46.54 17.51 45.59
CA SER A 18 -47.31 16.34 45.99
C SER A 18 -48.73 16.33 45.39
N ALA A 19 -49.05 15.30 44.61
CA ALA A 19 -50.42 14.95 44.25
C ALA A 19 -50.62 13.43 44.38
N ALA A 20 -51.46 13.08 45.35
CA ALA A 20 -52.31 11.89 45.49
C ALA A 20 -51.84 10.53 44.92
N ASP A 21 -51.56 9.61 45.84
CA ASP A 21 -51.53 8.15 45.66
C ASP A 21 -52.84 7.63 45.02
N GLY A 22 -52.79 7.38 43.71
CA GLY A 22 -53.49 6.27 43.08
C GLY A 22 -52.43 5.39 42.45
N ALA A 23 -52.22 4.17 42.97
CA ALA A 23 -51.19 3.29 42.44
C ALA A 23 -51.47 2.99 40.96
N ALA A 24 -50.80 3.72 40.05
CA ALA A 24 -50.99 3.59 38.61
C ALA A 24 -50.89 2.11 38.21
N SER A 25 -51.86 1.65 37.42
CA SER A 25 -51.91 0.26 36.96
C SER A 25 -50.73 -0.06 36.06
N ILE A 26 -50.45 -1.35 35.85
CA ILE A 26 -49.42 -1.79 34.91
C ILE A 26 -49.71 -1.27 33.50
N GLU A 27 -50.99 -1.23 33.10
CA GLU A 27 -51.46 -0.67 31.83
C GLU A 27 -51.16 0.83 31.73
N ASP A 28 -51.38 1.61 32.79
CA ASP A 28 -51.12 3.06 32.80
C ASP A 28 -49.65 3.40 32.63
N VAL A 29 -48.76 2.70 33.34
CA VAL A 29 -47.31 2.95 33.28
C VAL A 29 -46.76 2.59 31.89
N VAL A 30 -47.22 1.46 31.32
CA VAL A 30 -46.81 1.03 29.97
C VAL A 30 -47.32 2.00 28.90
N ALA A 31 -48.60 2.41 28.96
CA ALA A 31 -49.17 3.34 27.99
C ALA A 31 -48.45 4.70 28.00
N ARG A 32 -48.10 5.21 29.19
CA ARG A 32 -47.31 6.44 29.33
C ARG A 32 -45.89 6.27 28.78
N ALA A 33 -45.26 5.12 28.98
CA ALA A 33 -43.93 4.84 28.45
C ALA A 33 -43.92 4.76 26.92
N GLU A 34 -44.94 4.15 26.32
CA GLU A 34 -45.14 4.10 24.87
C GLU A 34 -45.42 5.49 24.28
N GLN A 35 -46.29 6.28 24.92
CA GLN A 35 -46.59 7.65 24.51
C GLN A 35 -45.34 8.54 24.57
N ALA A 36 -44.57 8.49 25.66
CA ALA A 36 -43.32 9.24 25.79
C ALA A 36 -42.30 8.86 24.69
N ARG A 37 -42.25 7.58 24.29
CA ARG A 37 -41.42 7.12 23.19
C ARG A 37 -41.92 7.63 21.83
N ALA A 38 -43.23 7.65 21.61
CA ALA A 38 -43.85 8.21 20.40
C ALA A 38 -43.57 9.72 20.25
N ASP A 39 -43.61 10.44 21.37
CA ASP A 39 -43.28 11.87 21.47
C ASP A 39 -41.77 12.16 21.37
N ARG A 40 -40.94 11.12 21.23
CA ARG A 40 -39.47 11.18 21.24
C ARG A 40 -38.89 11.81 22.52
N ASN A 41 -39.65 11.79 23.61
CA ASN A 41 -39.16 12.15 24.94
C ASN A 41 -38.44 10.94 25.55
N TRP A 42 -37.23 10.68 25.04
CA TRP A 42 -36.47 9.48 25.38
C TRP A 42 -36.12 9.38 26.87
N THR A 43 -35.89 10.51 27.54
CA THR A 43 -35.60 10.54 28.98
C THR A 43 -36.80 10.06 29.79
N ALA A 44 -37.98 10.65 29.56
CA ALA A 44 -39.20 10.23 30.25
C ALA A 44 -39.59 8.78 29.91
N ALA A 45 -39.43 8.37 28.64
CA ALA A 45 -39.67 7.00 28.23
C ALA A 45 -38.75 6.00 28.97
N ALA A 46 -37.46 6.30 29.11
CA ALA A 46 -36.51 5.44 29.81
C ALA A 46 -36.84 5.31 31.30
N GLU A 47 -37.28 6.41 31.95
CA GLU A 47 -37.71 6.40 33.35
C GLU A 47 -38.96 5.54 33.53
N LEU A 48 -39.98 5.72 32.70
CA LEU A 48 -41.24 4.98 32.77
C LEU A 48 -41.05 3.48 32.48
N TRP A 49 -40.22 3.12 31.51
CA TRP A 49 -39.89 1.71 31.27
C TRP A 49 -39.07 1.09 32.41
N SER A 50 -38.17 1.85 33.02
CA SER A 50 -37.42 1.40 34.21
C SER A 50 -38.36 1.23 35.41
N GLU A 51 -39.32 2.14 35.59
CA GLU A 51 -40.36 2.03 36.61
C GLU A 51 -41.22 0.79 36.39
N ALA A 52 -41.66 0.51 35.16
CA ALA A 52 -42.44 -0.68 34.83
C ALA A 52 -41.71 -1.98 35.24
N LEU A 53 -40.42 -2.09 34.89
CA LEU A 53 -39.59 -3.25 35.25
C LEU A 53 -39.37 -3.39 36.76
N ARG A 54 -39.25 -2.26 37.48
CA ARG A 54 -39.04 -2.23 38.93
C ARG A 54 -40.31 -2.54 39.72
N ARG A 55 -41.46 -1.96 39.36
CA ARG A 55 -42.73 -2.11 40.08
C ARG A 55 -43.42 -3.44 39.76
N PHE A 56 -43.26 -3.95 38.54
CA PHE A 56 -43.97 -5.14 38.08
C PHE A 56 -43.02 -6.24 37.57
N PRO A 57 -42.01 -6.67 38.35
CA PRO A 57 -41.01 -7.60 37.87
C PRO A 57 -41.65 -8.92 37.44
N GLY A 58 -42.63 -9.48 38.15
CA GLY A 58 -43.30 -10.74 37.79
C GLY A 58 -44.12 -10.71 36.50
N LYS A 59 -44.45 -9.53 35.97
CA LYS A 59 -45.25 -9.34 34.74
C LYS A 59 -44.44 -8.88 33.54
N ALA A 60 -43.15 -8.62 33.74
CA ALA A 60 -42.26 -8.14 32.70
C ALA A 60 -42.26 -9.07 31.47
N ARG A 61 -42.22 -8.47 30.28
CA ARG A 61 -42.19 -9.17 28.99
C ARG A 61 -40.95 -8.76 28.21
N PRO A 62 -40.46 -9.57 27.24
CA PRO A 62 -39.32 -9.19 26.40
C PRO A 62 -39.43 -7.79 25.78
N ALA A 63 -40.64 -7.37 25.36
CA ALA A 63 -40.90 -6.07 24.76
C ALA A 63 -40.54 -4.88 25.66
N TRP A 64 -40.62 -5.02 26.98
CA TRP A 64 -40.28 -3.94 27.92
C TRP A 64 -38.77 -3.72 28.00
N PHE A 65 -38.01 -4.81 28.06
CA PHE A 65 -36.55 -4.75 28.01
C PHE A 65 -36.06 -4.21 26.66
N LEU A 66 -36.70 -4.64 25.55
CA LEU A 66 -36.42 -4.09 24.23
C LEU A 66 -36.68 -2.59 24.16
N SER A 67 -37.83 -2.15 24.67
CA SER A 67 -38.22 -0.73 24.63
C SER A 67 -37.33 0.14 25.50
N LEU A 68 -36.98 -0.29 26.71
CA LEU A 68 -36.03 0.42 27.56
C LEU A 68 -34.64 0.48 26.91
N GLY A 69 -34.13 -0.66 26.43
CA GLY A 69 -32.80 -0.72 25.84
C GLY A 69 -32.68 0.12 24.57
N ASP A 70 -33.66 0.07 23.67
CA ASP A 70 -33.69 0.92 22.47
C ASP A 70 -33.73 2.41 22.84
N THR A 71 -34.57 2.78 23.81
CA THR A 71 -34.64 4.18 24.31
C THR A 71 -33.30 4.65 24.88
N LEU A 72 -32.58 3.77 25.58
CA LEU A 72 -31.24 4.06 26.08
C LEU A 72 -30.21 4.20 24.94
N LEU A 73 -30.35 3.47 23.83
CA LEU A 73 -29.52 3.64 22.64
C LEU A 73 -29.77 5.00 21.96
N ASP A 74 -31.04 5.44 21.90
CA ASP A 74 -31.41 6.78 21.39
C ASP A 74 -30.81 7.90 22.26
N LEU A 75 -30.73 7.69 23.57
CA LEU A 75 -30.01 8.54 24.53
C LEU A 75 -28.48 8.40 24.48
N ARG A 76 -27.92 7.59 23.58
CA ARG A 76 -26.49 7.25 23.50
C ARG A 76 -25.91 6.58 24.76
N ARG A 77 -26.75 6.06 25.65
CA ARG A 77 -26.37 5.34 26.89
C ARG A 77 -26.15 3.85 26.62
N THR A 78 -25.23 3.54 25.70
CA THR A 78 -25.01 2.18 25.16
C THR A 78 -24.65 1.13 26.22
N GLY A 79 -23.88 1.49 27.25
CA GLY A 79 -23.54 0.58 28.35
C GLY A 79 -24.74 0.15 29.19
N ARG A 80 -25.65 1.09 29.49
CA ARG A 80 -26.90 0.77 30.21
C ARG A 80 -27.86 -0.03 29.34
N ALA A 81 -27.95 0.31 28.05
CA ALA A 81 -28.77 -0.44 27.10
C ALA A 81 -28.34 -1.92 27.05
N GLU A 82 -27.04 -2.18 26.99
CA GLU A 82 -26.48 -3.54 27.00
C GLU A 82 -26.83 -4.31 28.27
N GLN A 83 -26.72 -3.69 29.44
CA GLN A 83 -27.11 -4.31 30.71
C GLN A 83 -28.60 -4.69 30.73
N VAL A 84 -29.47 -3.81 30.22
CA VAL A 84 -30.91 -4.07 30.13
C VAL A 84 -31.20 -5.22 29.16
N PHE A 85 -30.58 -5.23 27.98
CA PHE A 85 -30.75 -6.34 27.04
C PHE A 85 -30.21 -7.66 27.60
N GLN A 86 -29.07 -7.64 28.30
CA GLN A 86 -28.46 -8.80 28.93
C GLN A 86 -29.39 -9.39 30.00
N ALA A 87 -29.93 -8.55 30.88
CA ALA A 87 -30.90 -8.95 31.90
C ALA A 87 -32.17 -9.55 31.29
N GLY A 88 -32.68 -8.93 30.22
CA GLY A 88 -33.81 -9.44 29.46
C GLY A 88 -33.50 -10.81 28.85
N ALA A 89 -32.31 -10.96 28.24
CA ALA A 89 -31.88 -12.18 27.58
C ALA A 89 -31.64 -13.35 28.55
N GLU A 90 -31.11 -13.08 29.75
CA GLU A 90 -30.98 -14.07 30.83
C GLU A 90 -32.34 -14.55 31.33
N ARG A 91 -33.29 -13.61 31.47
CA ARG A 91 -34.63 -13.91 31.94
C ARG A 91 -35.52 -14.57 30.88
N PHE A 92 -35.32 -14.21 29.61
CA PHE A 92 -36.07 -14.75 28.47
C PHE A 92 -35.09 -15.27 27.39
N PRO A 93 -34.43 -16.41 27.62
CA PRO A 93 -33.40 -16.90 26.70
C PRO A 93 -33.91 -17.21 25.28
N ALA A 94 -35.19 -17.53 25.13
CA ALA A 94 -35.84 -17.78 23.84
C ALA A 94 -36.31 -16.51 23.10
N ALA A 95 -36.20 -15.33 23.73
CA ALA A 95 -36.63 -14.08 23.10
C ALA A 95 -35.60 -13.60 22.08
N VAL A 96 -35.82 -13.99 20.82
CA VAL A 96 -34.98 -13.66 19.66
C VAL A 96 -34.60 -12.18 19.59
N GLY A 97 -35.56 -11.28 19.80
CA GLY A 97 -35.34 -9.83 19.72
C GLY A 97 -34.26 -9.33 20.70
N LEU A 98 -34.19 -9.91 21.91
CA LEU A 98 -33.22 -9.51 22.95
C LEU A 98 -31.80 -9.98 22.61
N GLN A 99 -31.67 -11.19 22.06
CA GLN A 99 -30.38 -11.72 21.59
C GLN A 99 -29.85 -10.89 20.42
N ALA A 100 -30.71 -10.57 19.45
CA ALA A 100 -30.37 -9.68 18.35
C ALA A 100 -30.03 -8.25 18.82
N ALA A 101 -30.66 -7.75 19.89
CA ALA A 101 -30.38 -6.43 20.46
C ALA A 101 -28.99 -6.35 21.11
N LEU A 102 -28.55 -7.40 21.81
CA LEU A 102 -27.18 -7.52 22.33
C LEU A 102 -26.14 -7.51 21.20
N ALA A 103 -26.43 -8.19 20.10
CA ALA A 103 -25.54 -8.21 18.93
C ALA A 103 -25.48 -6.84 18.23
N ARG A 104 -26.63 -6.17 18.02
CA ARG A 104 -26.68 -4.79 17.49
C ARG A 104 -25.94 -3.79 18.39
N THR A 105 -26.04 -3.95 19.71
CA THR A 105 -25.37 -3.06 20.66
C THR A 105 -23.85 -3.20 20.59
N ALA A 106 -23.34 -4.43 20.45
CA ALA A 106 -21.90 -4.66 20.20
C ALA A 106 -21.43 -3.99 18.89
N VAL A 107 -22.22 -4.08 17.81
CA VAL A 107 -21.95 -3.36 16.55
C VAL A 107 -21.91 -1.85 16.76
N ALA A 108 -22.88 -1.28 17.50
CA ALA A 108 -22.93 0.15 17.78
C ALA A 108 -21.72 0.64 18.60
N ARG A 109 -21.21 -0.21 19.49
CA ARG A 109 -19.97 0.02 20.24
C ARG A 109 -18.70 -0.25 19.44
N ARG A 110 -18.82 -0.79 18.22
CA ARG A 110 -17.71 -1.27 17.38
C ARG A 110 -16.89 -2.38 18.04
N ASP A 111 -17.49 -3.11 18.98
CA ASP A 111 -16.91 -4.33 19.54
C ASP A 111 -17.16 -5.47 18.54
N TRP A 112 -16.30 -5.54 17.52
CA TRP A 112 -16.44 -6.50 16.42
C TRP A 112 -16.34 -7.96 16.88
N PRO A 113 -15.43 -8.35 17.80
CA PRO A 113 -15.40 -9.70 18.33
C PRO A 113 -16.71 -10.10 19.03
N ALA A 114 -17.23 -9.25 19.93
CA ALA A 114 -18.49 -9.53 20.61
C ALA A 114 -19.67 -9.53 19.62
N ALA A 115 -19.67 -8.62 18.65
CA ALA A 115 -20.69 -8.58 17.61
C ALA A 115 -20.70 -9.87 16.78
N ALA A 116 -19.53 -10.33 16.31
CA ALA A 116 -19.42 -11.56 15.53
C ALA A 116 -19.87 -12.78 16.34
N LEU A 117 -19.43 -12.89 17.60
CA LEU A 117 -19.84 -13.99 18.48
C LEU A 117 -21.36 -14.00 18.71
N ARG A 118 -21.95 -12.85 19.04
CA ARG A 118 -23.38 -12.73 19.36
C ARG A 118 -24.26 -12.94 18.13
N TRP A 119 -23.87 -12.42 16.97
CA TRP A 119 -24.62 -12.67 15.73
C TRP A 119 -24.54 -14.13 15.31
N GLN A 120 -23.38 -14.77 15.41
CA GLN A 120 -23.24 -16.21 15.16
C GLN A 120 -24.16 -17.01 16.10
N ALA A 121 -24.14 -16.70 17.40
CA ALA A 121 -25.03 -17.35 18.36
C ALA A 121 -26.53 -17.15 18.03
N CYS A 122 -26.92 -15.98 17.52
CA CYS A 122 -28.29 -15.76 17.04
C CYS A 122 -28.63 -16.67 15.85
N VAL A 123 -27.73 -16.80 14.87
CA VAL A 123 -27.92 -17.65 13.69
C VAL A 123 -27.99 -19.13 14.07
N ASP A 124 -27.11 -19.58 14.96
CA ASP A 124 -27.02 -21.00 15.36
C ASP A 124 -28.21 -21.42 16.24
N ARG A 125 -28.64 -20.53 17.14
CA ARG A 125 -29.73 -20.81 18.08
C ARG A 125 -31.12 -20.67 17.47
N PHE A 126 -31.28 -19.80 16.48
CA PHE A 126 -32.57 -19.50 15.87
C PHE A 126 -32.50 -19.60 14.33
N PRO A 127 -32.21 -20.80 13.77
CA PRO A 127 -31.97 -20.99 12.34
C PRO A 127 -33.18 -20.62 11.46
N ASP A 128 -34.41 -20.79 11.98
CA ASP A 128 -35.66 -20.50 11.28
C ASP A 128 -36.07 -19.01 11.35
N GLU A 129 -35.43 -18.23 12.22
CA GLU A 129 -35.72 -16.81 12.43
C GLU A 129 -34.66 -15.88 11.85
N VAL A 130 -33.64 -16.44 11.18
CA VAL A 130 -32.56 -15.66 10.57
C VAL A 130 -33.14 -14.59 9.65
N ARG A 131 -32.70 -13.34 9.85
CA ARG A 131 -33.05 -12.20 8.99
C ARG A 131 -31.82 -11.77 8.19
N PRO A 132 -31.97 -11.14 7.01
CA PRO A 132 -30.83 -10.74 6.17
C PRO A 132 -29.80 -9.88 6.92
N HIS A 133 -30.28 -8.95 7.74
CA HIS A 133 -29.42 -8.04 8.49
C HIS A 133 -28.53 -8.75 9.52
N TRP A 134 -28.88 -9.95 10.00
CA TRP A 134 -28.05 -10.70 10.95
C TRP A 134 -26.78 -11.21 10.28
N LEU A 135 -26.92 -11.88 9.13
CA LEU A 135 -25.81 -12.40 8.35
C LEU A 135 -24.97 -11.24 7.76
N ILE A 136 -25.61 -10.16 7.33
CA ILE A 136 -24.92 -8.95 6.86
C ILE A 136 -24.11 -8.29 7.98
N SER A 137 -24.67 -8.18 9.19
CA SER A 137 -23.96 -7.60 10.34
C SER A 137 -22.85 -8.51 10.87
N LEU A 138 -23.05 -9.83 10.89
CA LEU A 138 -22.01 -10.82 11.17
C LEU A 138 -20.86 -10.70 10.17
N GLY A 139 -21.17 -10.72 8.87
CA GLY A 139 -20.19 -10.53 7.80
C GLY A 139 -19.46 -9.20 7.92
N SER A 140 -20.15 -8.12 8.30
CA SER A 140 -19.54 -6.81 8.55
C SER A 140 -18.56 -6.81 9.72
N ALA A 141 -18.92 -7.46 10.83
CA ALA A 141 -18.03 -7.60 11.99
C ALA A 141 -16.79 -8.43 11.64
N LEU A 142 -16.98 -9.55 10.92
CA LEU A 142 -15.90 -10.41 10.45
C LEU A 142 -14.97 -9.66 9.47
N ILE A 143 -15.51 -8.84 8.56
CA ILE A 143 -14.73 -7.96 7.70
C ILE A 143 -13.89 -6.98 8.52
N SER A 144 -14.50 -6.32 9.51
CA SER A 144 -13.79 -5.38 10.39
C SER A 144 -12.65 -6.04 11.17
N MET A 145 -12.80 -7.32 11.52
CA MET A 145 -11.77 -8.16 12.17
C MET A 145 -10.71 -8.69 11.20
N GLY A 146 -10.91 -8.57 9.88
CA GLY A 146 -10.03 -9.15 8.86
C GLY A 146 -10.25 -10.65 8.60
N SER A 147 -11.29 -11.26 9.19
CA SER A 147 -11.68 -12.67 8.98
C SER A 147 -12.48 -12.84 7.69
N LEU A 148 -11.86 -12.49 6.56
CA LEU A 148 -12.53 -12.33 5.26
C LEU A 148 -13.11 -13.65 4.71
N ASP A 149 -12.44 -14.78 4.93
CA ASP A 149 -12.92 -16.08 4.42
C ASP A 149 -14.16 -16.58 5.15
N ARG A 150 -14.24 -16.30 6.46
CA ARG A 150 -15.47 -16.56 7.22
C ARG A 150 -16.57 -15.57 6.85
N ALA A 151 -16.22 -14.29 6.64
CA ALA A 151 -17.18 -13.31 6.14
C ALA A 151 -17.76 -13.71 4.78
N GLU A 152 -16.93 -14.24 3.87
CA GLU A 152 -17.35 -14.75 2.56
C GLU A 152 -18.40 -15.85 2.70
N ARG A 153 -18.14 -16.86 3.54
CA ARG A 153 -19.10 -17.97 3.77
C ARG A 153 -20.44 -17.46 4.33
N VAL A 154 -20.39 -16.58 5.34
CA VAL A 154 -21.59 -16.00 5.95
C VAL A 154 -22.39 -15.16 4.96
N LEU A 155 -21.71 -14.37 4.12
CA LEU A 155 -22.37 -13.50 3.16
C LEU A 155 -22.86 -14.26 1.91
N ALA A 156 -22.22 -15.37 1.55
CA ALA A 156 -22.75 -16.32 0.57
C ALA A 156 -24.04 -16.97 1.08
N ASP A 157 -24.10 -17.37 2.35
CA ASP A 157 -25.35 -17.84 2.98
C ASP A 157 -26.43 -16.74 2.98
N ALA A 158 -26.05 -15.48 3.22
CA ALA A 158 -26.99 -14.36 3.16
C ALA A 158 -27.60 -14.18 1.76
N VAL A 159 -26.80 -14.29 0.71
CA VAL A 159 -27.29 -14.21 -0.69
C VAL A 159 -28.14 -15.42 -1.06
N ALA A 160 -27.74 -16.62 -0.64
CA ALA A 160 -28.50 -17.84 -0.92
C ALA A 160 -29.89 -17.84 -0.27
N ARG A 161 -29.99 -17.39 0.99
CA ARG A 161 -31.27 -17.33 1.72
C ARG A 161 -32.14 -16.14 1.34
N PHE A 162 -31.52 -15.03 0.92
CA PHE A 162 -32.21 -13.77 0.66
C PHE A 162 -31.78 -13.17 -0.69
N PRO A 163 -32.14 -13.81 -1.82
CA PRO A 163 -31.70 -13.39 -3.15
C PRO A 163 -32.19 -12.00 -3.56
N ASP A 164 -33.29 -11.52 -2.97
CA ASP A 164 -33.83 -10.17 -3.24
C ASP A 164 -33.18 -9.07 -2.36
N ASN A 165 -32.24 -9.43 -1.49
CA ASN A 165 -31.60 -8.48 -0.59
C ASN A 165 -30.29 -7.92 -1.16
N ARG A 166 -30.37 -6.78 -1.86
CA ARG A 166 -29.21 -6.10 -2.46
C ARG A 166 -28.03 -5.87 -1.50
N ARG A 167 -28.30 -5.57 -0.22
CA ARG A 167 -27.23 -5.33 0.77
C ARG A 167 -26.36 -6.55 1.03
N ALA A 168 -26.87 -7.77 0.85
CA ALA A 168 -26.08 -9.00 0.95
C ALA A 168 -25.03 -9.07 -0.17
N PHE A 169 -25.43 -8.79 -1.42
CA PHE A 169 -24.52 -8.75 -2.57
C PHE A 169 -23.46 -7.65 -2.45
N VAL A 170 -23.86 -6.44 -2.02
CA VAL A 170 -22.89 -5.36 -1.75
C VAL A 170 -21.89 -5.74 -0.66
N SER A 171 -22.35 -6.46 0.37
CA SER A 171 -21.47 -6.94 1.43
C SER A 171 -20.47 -7.98 0.90
N GLN A 172 -20.87 -8.88 -0.02
CA GLN A 172 -19.95 -9.77 -0.71
C GLN A 172 -18.93 -9.01 -1.58
N ALA A 173 -19.34 -7.97 -2.31
CA ALA A 173 -18.42 -7.13 -3.06
C ALA A 173 -17.38 -6.46 -2.14
N ARG A 174 -17.78 -6.06 -0.93
CA ARG A 174 -16.86 -5.53 0.09
C ARG A 174 -15.84 -6.56 0.58
N VAL A 175 -16.19 -7.85 0.68
CA VAL A 175 -15.20 -8.90 1.02
C VAL A 175 -14.09 -8.94 -0.03
N ALA A 176 -14.44 -8.98 -1.31
CA ALA A 176 -13.46 -8.95 -2.40
C ALA A 176 -12.62 -7.67 -2.38
N ALA A 177 -13.23 -6.50 -2.09
CA ALA A 177 -12.49 -5.24 -1.93
C ALA A 177 -11.46 -5.30 -0.78
N GLU A 178 -11.81 -5.87 0.37
CA GLU A 178 -10.90 -5.98 1.52
C GLU A 178 -9.82 -7.05 1.28
N ARG A 179 -10.11 -8.07 0.47
CA ARG A 179 -9.09 -9.01 -0.06
C ARG A 179 -8.17 -8.37 -1.10
N GLN A 180 -8.48 -7.16 -1.57
CA GLN A 180 -7.82 -6.48 -2.69
C GLN A 180 -7.90 -7.26 -4.02
N ASP A 181 -8.86 -8.18 -4.14
CA ASP A 181 -9.20 -8.80 -5.41
C ASP A 181 -10.16 -7.86 -6.15
N TRP A 182 -9.58 -6.85 -6.79
CA TRP A 182 -10.32 -5.77 -7.42
C TRP A 182 -11.06 -6.21 -8.68
N ALA A 183 -10.57 -7.27 -9.36
CA ALA A 183 -11.23 -7.86 -10.50
C ALA A 183 -12.53 -8.55 -10.07
N GLU A 184 -12.48 -9.41 -9.05
CA GLU A 184 -13.65 -10.06 -8.47
C GLU A 184 -14.60 -9.04 -7.83
N CYS A 185 -14.06 -8.01 -7.16
CA CYS A 185 -14.87 -6.92 -6.62
C CYS A 185 -15.68 -6.22 -7.72
N ALA A 186 -15.05 -5.92 -8.86
CA ALA A 186 -15.73 -5.31 -10.01
C ALA A 186 -16.77 -6.26 -10.61
N ALA A 187 -16.47 -7.56 -10.70
CA ALA A 187 -17.43 -8.57 -11.16
C ALA A 187 -18.67 -8.62 -10.24
N ARG A 188 -18.47 -8.65 -8.92
CA ARG A 188 -19.57 -8.63 -7.93
C ARG A 188 -20.41 -7.37 -7.99
N TRP A 189 -19.79 -6.20 -8.21
CA TRP A 189 -20.55 -4.96 -8.42
C TRP A 189 -21.37 -4.98 -9.71
N ARG A 190 -20.85 -5.56 -10.80
CA ARG A 190 -21.65 -5.79 -12.02
C ARG A 190 -22.82 -6.72 -11.74
N THR A 191 -22.63 -7.76 -10.94
CA THR A 191 -23.73 -8.64 -10.48
C THR A 191 -24.77 -7.86 -9.67
N VAL A 192 -24.36 -6.99 -8.73
CA VAL A 192 -25.30 -6.13 -7.99
C VAL A 192 -26.17 -5.30 -8.96
N ILE A 193 -25.54 -4.66 -9.95
CA ILE A 193 -26.26 -3.82 -10.93
C ILE A 193 -27.20 -4.66 -11.82
N ALA A 194 -26.74 -5.83 -12.27
CA ALA A 194 -27.52 -6.71 -13.15
C ALA A 194 -28.71 -7.37 -12.43
N THR A 195 -28.55 -7.76 -11.16
CA THR A 195 -29.60 -8.42 -10.38
C THR A 195 -30.65 -7.41 -9.89
N PHE A 196 -30.27 -6.15 -9.66
CA PHE A 196 -31.16 -5.12 -9.11
C PHE A 196 -31.25 -3.88 -10.02
N PRO A 197 -31.70 -4.01 -11.29
CA PRO A 197 -31.74 -2.90 -12.23
C PRO A 197 -32.67 -1.76 -11.79
N ASP A 198 -33.75 -2.08 -11.06
CA ASP A 198 -34.70 -1.09 -10.54
C ASP A 198 -34.16 -0.33 -9.31
N GLN A 199 -33.03 -0.75 -8.75
CA GLN A 199 -32.35 -0.08 -7.64
C GLN A 199 -31.06 0.60 -8.12
N ASP A 200 -31.19 1.48 -9.12
CA ASP A 200 -30.08 2.24 -9.67
C ASP A 200 -29.64 3.36 -8.71
N LEU A 201 -28.86 2.97 -7.70
CA LEU A 201 -28.35 3.87 -6.67
C LEU A 201 -26.95 4.39 -7.02
N PRO A 202 -26.60 5.64 -6.69
CA PRO A 202 -25.26 6.20 -6.92
C PRO A 202 -24.12 5.36 -6.37
N GLU A 203 -24.35 4.70 -5.23
CA GLU A 203 -23.39 3.79 -4.59
C GLU A 203 -22.98 2.60 -5.48
N ASN A 204 -23.84 2.17 -6.41
CA ASN A 204 -23.52 1.09 -7.35
C ASN A 204 -22.43 1.53 -8.33
N GLY A 205 -22.60 2.70 -8.94
CA GLY A 205 -21.61 3.31 -9.82
C GLY A 205 -20.30 3.63 -9.10
N ALA A 206 -20.38 4.24 -7.91
CA ALA A 206 -19.21 4.55 -7.09
C ALA A 206 -18.45 3.28 -6.66
N GLY A 207 -19.18 2.23 -6.27
CA GLY A 207 -18.64 0.93 -5.87
C GLY A 207 -17.90 0.22 -7.00
N LEU A 208 -18.56 0.09 -8.17
CA LEU A 208 -17.98 -0.51 -9.37
C LEU A 208 -16.76 0.28 -9.84
N ALA A 209 -16.88 1.61 -9.94
CA ALA A 209 -15.78 2.45 -10.37
C ALA A 209 -14.60 2.41 -9.42
N ARG A 210 -14.83 2.34 -8.10
CA ARG A 210 -13.76 2.11 -7.13
C ARG A 210 -13.05 0.78 -7.39
N ALA A 211 -13.79 -0.30 -7.64
CA ALA A 211 -13.20 -1.61 -7.92
C ALA A 211 -12.36 -1.58 -9.21
N LEU A 212 -12.91 -1.02 -10.30
CA LEU A 212 -12.22 -0.88 -11.59
C LEU A 212 -10.96 -0.02 -11.47
N ARG A 213 -11.05 1.11 -10.78
CA ARG A 213 -9.91 2.00 -10.49
C ARG A 213 -8.78 1.28 -9.77
N MET A 214 -9.13 0.53 -8.73
CA MET A 214 -8.13 -0.22 -7.96
C MET A 214 -7.56 -1.42 -8.73
N ALA A 215 -8.30 -1.94 -9.72
CA ALA A 215 -7.82 -2.90 -10.70
C ALA A 215 -7.00 -2.26 -11.85
N GLY A 216 -6.77 -0.94 -11.83
CA GLY A 216 -6.04 -0.22 -12.88
C GLY A 216 -6.85 0.08 -14.15
N ARG A 217 -8.15 -0.28 -14.19
CA ARG A 217 -9.05 -0.08 -15.34
C ARG A 217 -9.69 1.32 -15.28
N PHE A 218 -8.85 2.35 -15.39
CA PHE A 218 -9.25 3.74 -15.16
C PHE A 218 -10.30 4.25 -16.16
N ASP A 219 -10.16 3.93 -17.44
CA ASP A 219 -11.09 4.39 -18.49
C ASP A 219 -12.49 3.80 -18.31
N GLU A 220 -12.58 2.53 -17.92
CA GLU A 220 -13.86 1.89 -17.61
C GLU A 220 -14.48 2.46 -16.32
N ALA A 221 -13.66 2.71 -15.30
CA ALA A 221 -14.12 3.37 -14.08
C ALA A 221 -14.71 4.76 -14.40
N ASP A 222 -14.05 5.52 -15.28
CA ASP A 222 -14.52 6.81 -15.77
C ASP A 222 -15.83 6.70 -16.55
N ALA A 223 -15.93 5.73 -17.47
CA ALA A 223 -17.14 5.51 -18.25
C ALA A 223 -18.34 5.19 -17.36
N VAL A 224 -18.15 4.31 -16.36
CA VAL A 224 -19.17 3.99 -15.35
C VAL A 224 -19.59 5.23 -14.58
N LEU A 225 -18.63 6.01 -14.06
CA LEU A 225 -18.94 7.21 -13.29
C LEU A 225 -19.66 8.26 -14.13
N ARG A 226 -19.27 8.47 -15.40
CA ARG A 226 -19.95 9.41 -16.29
C ARG A 226 -21.38 8.99 -16.59
N SER A 227 -21.61 7.69 -16.81
CA SER A 227 -22.97 7.13 -16.97
C SER A 227 -23.83 7.40 -15.74
N TYR A 228 -23.31 7.11 -14.55
CA TYR A 228 -24.01 7.35 -13.29
C TYR A 228 -24.21 8.83 -12.98
N ILE A 229 -23.26 9.71 -13.32
CA ILE A 229 -23.41 11.16 -13.17
C ILE A 229 -24.52 11.69 -14.08
N ALA A 230 -24.66 11.16 -15.29
CA ALA A 230 -25.72 11.56 -16.20
C ALA A 230 -27.12 11.19 -15.66
N ALA A 231 -27.24 10.03 -15.00
CA ALA A 231 -28.47 9.59 -14.35
C ALA A 231 -28.72 10.27 -12.99
N HIS A 232 -27.66 10.58 -12.25
CA HIS A 232 -27.70 11.10 -10.87
C HIS A 232 -26.85 12.38 -10.72
N PRO A 233 -27.20 13.49 -11.39
CA PRO A 233 -26.35 14.68 -11.49
C PRO A 233 -26.18 15.46 -10.18
N ASN A 234 -26.99 15.18 -9.15
CA ASN A 234 -26.97 15.87 -7.87
C ASN A 234 -26.16 15.15 -6.78
N GLU A 235 -25.40 14.11 -7.15
CA GLU A 235 -24.72 13.23 -6.20
C GLU A 235 -23.23 13.54 -6.11
N ALA A 236 -22.84 14.24 -5.04
CA ALA A 236 -21.46 14.69 -4.83
C ALA A 236 -20.43 13.54 -4.83
N GLU A 237 -20.81 12.36 -4.33
CA GLU A 237 -19.93 11.19 -4.25
C GLU A 237 -19.41 10.78 -5.64
N LEU A 238 -20.25 10.84 -6.67
CA LEU A 238 -19.86 10.42 -8.02
C LEU A 238 -18.83 11.36 -8.64
N TYR A 239 -19.00 12.67 -8.46
CA TYR A 239 -18.03 13.68 -8.93
C TYR A 239 -16.71 13.57 -8.17
N MET A 240 -16.75 13.39 -6.84
CA MET A 240 -15.56 13.14 -6.04
C MET A 240 -14.86 11.83 -6.42
N ALA A 241 -15.62 10.78 -6.75
CA ALA A 241 -15.08 9.50 -7.22
C ALA A 241 -14.41 9.64 -8.59
N LEU A 242 -14.95 10.46 -9.49
CA LEU A 242 -14.39 10.76 -10.81
C LEU A 242 -13.08 11.56 -10.70
N ALA A 243 -13.04 12.54 -9.80
CA ALA A 243 -11.83 13.27 -9.46
C ALA A 243 -10.79 12.37 -8.78
N THR A 244 -11.23 11.47 -7.90
CA THR A 244 -10.39 10.45 -7.26
C THR A 244 -9.83 9.47 -8.29
N ASN A 245 -10.61 9.12 -9.32
CA ASN A 245 -10.13 8.25 -10.40
C ASN A 245 -8.96 8.90 -11.14
N ALA A 246 -9.09 10.16 -11.52
CA ALA A 246 -7.99 10.93 -12.09
C ALA A 246 -6.82 11.10 -11.10
N HIS A 247 -7.08 11.25 -9.80
CA HIS A 247 -6.03 11.33 -8.79
C HIS A 247 -5.22 10.02 -8.67
N ILE A 248 -5.88 8.86 -8.67
CA ILE A 248 -5.22 7.55 -8.53
C ILE A 248 -4.60 7.10 -9.85
N ALA A 249 -5.25 7.38 -10.99
CA ALA A 249 -4.63 7.31 -12.32
C ALA A 249 -3.48 8.32 -12.46
N ARG A 250 -3.45 9.31 -11.55
CA ARG A 250 -2.54 10.45 -11.46
C ARG A 250 -2.57 11.38 -12.66
N ASP A 251 -3.57 11.30 -13.52
CA ASP A 251 -3.82 12.29 -14.57
C ASP A 251 -4.03 13.68 -13.94
N THR A 252 -2.98 14.51 -13.92
CA THR A 252 -2.94 15.80 -13.22
C THR A 252 -3.93 16.80 -13.79
N ASP A 253 -4.06 16.77 -15.12
CA ASP A 253 -4.92 17.65 -15.90
C ASP A 253 -6.38 17.32 -15.66
N ALA A 254 -6.73 16.04 -15.77
CA ALA A 254 -8.06 15.57 -15.44
C ALA A 254 -8.37 15.74 -13.96
N ARG A 255 -7.40 15.49 -13.07
CA ARG A 255 -7.53 15.65 -11.61
C ARG A 255 -7.90 17.08 -11.26
N ALA A 256 -7.15 18.07 -11.76
CA ALA A 256 -7.42 19.48 -11.48
C ALA A 256 -8.79 19.91 -12.02
N ARG A 257 -9.10 19.59 -13.28
CA ARG A 257 -10.41 19.91 -13.88
C ARG A 257 -11.58 19.28 -13.13
N ARG A 258 -11.45 18.02 -12.73
CA ARG A 258 -12.54 17.27 -12.06
C ARG A 258 -12.73 17.70 -10.61
N TRP A 259 -11.66 18.00 -9.87
CA TRP A 259 -11.80 18.58 -8.53
C TRP A 259 -12.40 19.99 -8.59
N ALA A 260 -12.07 20.79 -9.61
CA ALA A 260 -12.70 22.08 -9.83
C ALA A 260 -14.21 21.96 -10.12
N ASP A 261 -14.60 21.07 -11.04
CA ASP A 261 -16.01 20.80 -11.35
C ASP A 261 -16.78 20.26 -10.13
N ALA A 262 -16.20 19.29 -9.41
CA ALA A 262 -16.79 18.75 -8.19
C ALA A 262 -17.01 19.85 -7.13
N ARG A 263 -16.00 20.71 -6.91
CA ARG A 263 -16.07 21.81 -5.92
C ARG A 263 -17.06 22.88 -6.34
N GLN A 264 -17.11 23.22 -7.63
CA GLN A 264 -18.06 24.19 -8.15
C GLN A 264 -19.51 23.77 -7.88
N ARG A 265 -19.80 22.47 -7.99
CA ARG A 265 -21.15 21.91 -7.78
C ARG A 265 -21.46 21.62 -6.31
N PHE A 266 -20.49 21.08 -5.58
CA PHE A 266 -20.69 20.55 -4.23
C PHE A 266 -19.61 21.04 -3.25
N PRO A 267 -19.50 22.36 -3.00
CA PRO A 267 -18.41 22.92 -2.23
C PRO A 267 -18.33 22.31 -0.82
N ALA A 268 -19.45 22.23 -0.08
CA ALA A 268 -19.44 21.70 1.29
C ALA A 268 -18.99 20.23 1.37
N ALA A 269 -19.43 19.38 0.44
CA ALA A 269 -19.03 17.97 0.42
C ALA A 269 -17.54 17.82 0.08
N VAL A 270 -17.08 18.55 -0.94
CA VAL A 270 -15.70 18.46 -1.43
C VAL A 270 -14.69 18.97 -0.41
N GLU A 271 -14.97 20.06 0.31
CA GLU A 271 -14.05 20.60 1.34
C GLU A 271 -13.84 19.64 2.52
N THR A 272 -14.76 18.68 2.74
CA THR A 272 -14.58 17.64 3.77
C THR A 272 -13.77 16.42 3.29
N SER A 273 -13.54 16.29 1.98
CA SER A 273 -12.85 15.14 1.40
C SER A 273 -11.35 15.12 1.76
N PRO A 274 -10.84 14.06 2.41
CA PRO A 274 -9.41 13.94 2.71
C PRO A 274 -8.52 13.98 1.46
N LEU A 275 -9.00 13.43 0.34
CA LEU A 275 -8.27 13.44 -0.93
C LEU A 275 -8.26 14.81 -1.61
N PHE A 276 -9.33 15.60 -1.44
CA PHE A 276 -9.34 16.98 -1.91
C PHE A 276 -8.40 17.85 -1.09
N LYS A 277 -8.38 17.68 0.24
CA LYS A 277 -7.39 18.34 1.11
C LYS A 277 -5.97 17.96 0.71
N ALA A 278 -5.69 16.67 0.49
CA ALA A 278 -4.39 16.23 -0.02
C ALA A 278 -4.06 16.85 -1.39
N PHE A 279 -5.04 16.96 -2.30
CA PHE A 279 -4.88 17.68 -3.57
C PHE A 279 -4.58 19.18 -3.39
N GLN A 280 -5.19 19.84 -2.40
CA GLN A 280 -4.88 21.23 -2.06
C GLN A 280 -3.46 21.37 -1.50
N LEU A 281 -3.04 20.46 -0.61
CA LEU A 281 -1.68 20.43 -0.08
C LEU A 281 -0.64 20.15 -1.18
N ASP A 282 -0.92 19.21 -2.09
CA ASP A 282 -0.11 18.94 -3.29
C ASP A 282 0.02 20.20 -4.17
N ALA A 283 -1.00 21.06 -4.22
CA ALA A 283 -0.97 22.32 -4.96
C ALA A 283 -0.26 23.46 -4.19
N GLN A 284 -0.10 23.32 -2.87
CA GLN A 284 0.50 24.30 -1.96
C GLN A 284 1.95 23.97 -1.57
N THR A 285 2.61 23.01 -2.25
CA THR A 285 3.95 22.52 -1.89
C THR A 285 4.93 23.65 -1.58
N GLY A 286 5.19 23.82 -0.28
CA GLY A 286 5.99 24.89 0.31
C GLY A 286 5.74 25.09 1.82
N ALA A 287 4.59 24.68 2.37
CA ALA A 287 4.28 24.85 3.80
C ALA A 287 4.57 23.60 4.64
N ASP A 288 5.04 23.83 5.87
CA ASP A 288 5.41 22.85 6.89
C ASP A 288 4.18 22.04 7.35
N VAL A 289 3.98 20.85 6.76
CA VAL A 289 2.86 19.94 7.03
C VAL A 289 3.03 19.19 8.37
N SER A 290 4.03 19.51 9.18
CA SER A 290 4.40 18.68 10.34
C SER A 290 3.38 18.72 11.49
N ASP A 291 2.61 19.79 11.64
CA ASP A 291 1.66 19.97 12.75
C ASP A 291 0.44 19.02 12.66
N ASP A 292 -0.12 18.83 11.46
CA ASP A 292 -1.29 17.96 11.22
C ASP A 292 -0.99 16.47 11.39
N TYR A 293 0.28 16.08 11.43
CA TYR A 293 0.73 14.69 11.58
C TYR A 293 1.48 14.43 12.88
N ARG A 294 1.39 15.33 13.86
CA ARG A 294 1.83 15.05 15.24
C ARG A 294 1.01 13.92 15.86
N PHE A 295 1.64 13.21 16.80
CA PHE A 295 0.95 12.18 17.58
C PHE A 295 -0.09 12.81 18.48
N ASP A 296 -1.33 12.36 18.34
CA ASP A 296 -2.45 12.78 19.15
C ASP A 296 -2.99 11.56 19.92
N PRO A 297 -2.68 11.45 21.22
CA PRO A 297 -3.17 10.35 22.05
C PRO A 297 -4.67 10.46 22.36
N GLY A 298 -5.31 11.61 22.08
CA GLY A 298 -6.73 11.86 22.31
C GLY A 298 -7.64 11.39 21.18
N LEU A 299 -7.09 10.89 20.07
CA LEU A 299 -7.91 10.35 18.99
C LEU A 299 -8.76 9.17 19.46
N THR A 300 -9.87 8.91 18.77
CA THR A 300 -10.56 7.63 18.89
C THR A 300 -9.81 6.57 18.09
N GLU A 301 -9.98 5.29 18.43
CA GLU A 301 -9.35 4.18 17.71
C GLU A 301 -9.60 4.24 16.18
N ALA A 302 -10.83 4.58 15.78
CA ALA A 302 -11.16 4.71 14.36
C ALA A 302 -10.51 5.93 13.68
N ALA A 303 -10.40 7.05 14.39
CA ALA A 303 -9.69 8.22 13.90
C ALA A 303 -8.18 7.96 13.81
N ALA A 304 -7.62 7.22 14.76
CA ALA A 304 -6.23 6.76 14.74
C ALA A 304 -5.96 5.84 13.55
N LEU A 305 -6.84 4.86 13.28
CA LEU A 305 -6.72 4.01 12.10
C LEU A 305 -6.79 4.82 10.79
N ALA A 306 -7.71 5.78 10.69
CA ALA A 306 -7.80 6.67 9.54
C ALA A 306 -6.51 7.49 9.37
N ARG A 307 -5.95 8.01 10.46
CA ARG A 307 -4.67 8.72 10.47
C ARG A 307 -3.55 7.80 9.99
N VAL A 308 -3.39 6.62 10.60
CA VAL A 308 -2.40 5.58 10.24
C VAL A 308 -2.41 5.26 8.75
N ASN A 309 -3.61 5.13 8.16
CA ASN A 309 -3.74 4.84 6.72
C ASN A 309 -3.23 5.97 5.82
N SER A 310 -3.17 7.21 6.32
CA SER A 310 -2.67 8.37 5.57
C SER A 310 -1.19 8.66 5.78
N LEU A 311 -0.56 8.17 6.86
CA LEU A 311 0.79 8.59 7.26
C LEU A 311 1.84 8.34 6.19
N SER A 312 1.84 7.16 5.57
CA SER A 312 2.83 6.82 4.54
C SER A 312 2.72 7.65 3.26
N ALA A 313 1.59 8.33 3.03
CA ALA A 313 1.43 9.26 1.92
C ALA A 313 2.03 10.65 2.23
N HIS A 314 2.18 11.01 3.50
CA HIS A 314 2.53 12.37 3.95
C HIS A 314 3.87 12.47 4.68
N LEU A 315 4.35 11.37 5.27
CA LEU A 315 5.61 11.32 6.00
C LEU A 315 6.67 10.49 5.26
N LEU A 316 7.92 10.59 5.68
CA LEU A 316 8.93 9.59 5.33
C LEU A 316 8.58 8.25 6.00
N VAL A 317 9.07 7.15 5.43
CA VAL A 317 8.76 5.80 5.93
C VAL A 317 9.18 5.68 7.41
N ILE A 318 10.36 6.19 7.78
CA ILE A 318 10.87 6.15 9.15
C ILE A 318 9.91 6.83 10.15
N ASP A 319 9.52 8.06 9.87
CA ASP A 319 8.63 8.84 10.72
C ASP A 319 7.22 8.24 10.78
N ALA A 320 6.72 7.75 9.64
CA ALA A 320 5.42 7.09 9.57
C ALA A 320 5.38 5.87 10.50
N VAL A 321 6.36 4.98 10.43
CA VAL A 321 6.35 3.75 11.25
C VAL A 321 6.56 4.06 12.73
N ALA A 322 7.40 5.04 13.08
CA ALA A 322 7.54 5.49 14.46
C ALA A 322 6.19 5.97 15.03
N LEU A 323 5.42 6.74 14.25
CA LEU A 323 4.11 7.20 14.64
C LEU A 323 3.05 6.10 14.67
N ILE A 324 3.04 5.19 13.68
CA ILE A 324 2.16 4.01 13.67
C ILE A 324 2.45 3.13 14.89
N GLY A 325 3.72 2.96 15.27
CA GLY A 325 4.12 2.23 16.47
C GLY A 325 3.55 2.82 17.76
N ARG A 326 3.49 4.15 17.88
CA ARG A 326 2.82 4.81 19.02
C ARG A 326 1.31 4.57 19.03
N TYR A 327 0.64 4.60 17.89
CA TYR A 327 -0.78 4.24 17.81
C TYR A 327 -1.04 2.76 18.08
N HIS A 328 -0.12 1.87 17.68
CA HIS A 328 -0.19 0.45 18.02
C HIS A 328 -0.07 0.23 19.52
N GLN A 329 0.82 0.96 20.21
CA GLN A 329 0.91 0.92 21.68
C GLN A 329 -0.38 1.43 22.35
N LEU A 330 -1.03 2.44 21.77
CA LEU A 330 -2.29 2.99 22.30
C LEU A 330 -3.49 2.05 22.05
N TYR A 331 -3.50 1.34 20.93
CA TYR A 331 -4.56 0.39 20.55
C TYR A 331 -3.96 -0.98 20.20
N PRO A 332 -3.44 -1.73 21.19
CA PRO A 332 -2.71 -2.98 20.96
C PRO A 332 -3.58 -4.07 20.32
N ASP A 333 -4.89 -4.04 20.58
CA ASP A 333 -5.84 -5.02 20.05
C ASP A 333 -6.37 -4.66 18.64
N ASN A 334 -6.03 -3.47 18.11
CA ASN A 334 -6.42 -3.10 16.75
C ASN A 334 -5.50 -3.77 15.72
N LEU A 335 -5.94 -4.93 15.22
CA LEU A 335 -5.20 -5.73 14.25
C LEU A 335 -4.84 -4.99 12.96
N ARG A 336 -5.63 -4.00 12.53
CA ARG A 336 -5.36 -3.22 11.31
C ARG A 336 -4.22 -2.23 11.52
N ILE A 337 -4.16 -1.58 12.68
CA ILE A 337 -3.03 -0.71 13.06
C ILE A 337 -1.77 -1.57 13.24
N TRP A 338 -1.89 -2.72 13.92
CA TRP A 338 -0.77 -3.64 14.12
C TRP A 338 -0.21 -4.17 12.78
N ALA A 339 -1.07 -4.59 11.86
CA ALA A 339 -0.66 -5.02 10.52
C ALA A 339 0.08 -3.92 9.75
N LYS A 340 -0.35 -2.66 9.85
CA LYS A 340 0.35 -1.50 9.26
C LYS A 340 1.72 -1.26 9.90
N TYR A 341 1.81 -1.43 11.21
CA TYR A 341 3.06 -1.30 11.95
C TYR A 341 4.09 -2.34 11.51
N VAL A 342 3.74 -3.64 11.48
CA VAL A 342 4.66 -4.70 11.07
C VAL A 342 5.07 -4.59 9.59
N ARG A 343 4.13 -4.20 8.71
CA ARG A 343 4.45 -3.85 7.31
C ARG A 343 5.46 -2.72 7.22
N GLY A 344 5.35 -1.76 8.14
CA GLY A 344 6.29 -0.67 8.31
C GLY A 344 7.69 -1.12 8.71
N LEU A 345 7.78 -2.02 9.71
CA LEU A 345 9.05 -2.60 10.17
C LEU A 345 9.80 -3.31 9.04
N ALA A 346 9.10 -4.11 8.22
CA ALA A 346 9.70 -4.77 7.05
C ALA A 346 10.31 -3.79 6.04
N ARG A 347 9.82 -2.55 5.98
CA ARG A 347 10.36 -1.49 5.10
C ARG A 347 11.53 -0.74 5.71
N GLN A 348 12.00 -1.11 6.90
CA GLN A 348 13.08 -0.42 7.62
C GLN A 348 14.18 -1.36 8.11
N LEU A 349 14.20 -2.60 7.65
CA LEU A 349 15.21 -3.58 8.04
C LEU A 349 16.63 -3.03 7.74
N SER A 350 17.40 -2.79 8.79
CA SER A 350 18.78 -2.29 8.68
C SER A 350 19.80 -3.17 9.41
N GLY A 351 19.32 -4.19 10.14
CA GLY A 351 20.16 -5.18 10.78
C GLY A 351 19.38 -6.36 11.37
N PRO A 352 20.09 -7.33 11.96
CA PRO A 352 19.48 -8.55 12.53
C PRO A 352 18.45 -8.30 13.62
N ALA A 353 18.63 -7.25 14.44
CA ALA A 353 17.70 -6.89 15.50
C ALA A 353 16.32 -6.45 14.95
N ASP A 354 16.31 -5.72 13.84
CA ASP A 354 15.06 -5.32 13.17
C ASP A 354 14.32 -6.53 12.60
N LEU A 355 15.06 -7.48 12.01
CA LEU A 355 14.49 -8.72 11.47
C LEU A 355 13.92 -9.59 12.60
N ALA A 356 14.64 -9.74 13.70
CA ALA A 356 14.16 -10.47 14.88
C ALA A 356 12.88 -9.85 15.44
N ARG A 357 12.82 -8.52 15.53
CA ARG A 357 11.62 -7.78 15.94
C ARG A 357 10.45 -8.02 14.98
N LEU A 358 10.69 -7.96 13.66
CA LEU A 358 9.66 -8.23 12.66
C LEU A 358 9.10 -9.66 12.79
N LEU A 359 9.97 -10.65 12.96
CA LEU A 359 9.57 -12.04 13.15
C LEU A 359 8.74 -12.21 14.43
N ASP A 360 9.15 -11.63 15.55
CA ASP A 360 8.41 -11.74 16.80
C ASP A 360 7.04 -11.03 16.74
N GLU A 361 7.00 -9.80 16.22
CA GLU A 361 5.75 -9.04 16.07
C GLU A 361 4.75 -9.74 15.15
N THR A 362 5.20 -10.28 14.01
CA THR A 362 4.32 -11.01 13.09
C THR A 362 3.84 -12.35 13.66
N ALA A 363 4.66 -13.03 14.46
CA ALA A 363 4.24 -14.25 15.17
C ALA A 363 3.18 -13.94 16.24
N ARG A 364 3.36 -12.85 17.01
CA ARG A 364 2.38 -12.36 17.98
C ARG A 364 1.06 -11.97 17.30
N LEU A 365 1.14 -11.24 16.18
CA LEU A 365 -0.03 -10.87 15.38
C LEU A 365 -0.79 -12.10 14.87
N CYS A 366 -0.09 -13.12 14.36
CA CYS A 366 -0.72 -14.38 13.93
C CYS A 366 -1.37 -15.17 15.09
N ARG A 367 -0.79 -15.14 16.30
CA ARG A 367 -1.41 -15.78 17.48
C ARG A 367 -2.67 -15.04 17.93
N ALA A 368 -2.66 -13.70 17.88
CA ALA A 368 -3.81 -12.87 18.22
C ALA A 368 -4.95 -13.01 17.19
N ALA A 369 -4.61 -13.25 15.92
CA ALA A 369 -5.57 -13.33 14.82
C ALA A 369 -5.30 -14.54 13.90
N PRO A 370 -5.49 -15.79 14.39
CA PRO A 370 -5.10 -17.00 13.67
C PRO A 370 -5.91 -17.25 12.39
N GLU A 371 -7.04 -16.59 12.21
CA GLU A 371 -7.88 -16.65 10.99
C GLU A 371 -7.76 -15.39 10.10
N SER A 372 -6.85 -14.46 10.43
CA SER A 372 -6.66 -13.24 9.64
C SER A 372 -5.69 -13.49 8.49
N ARG A 373 -6.21 -13.47 7.27
CA ARG A 373 -5.42 -13.55 6.03
C ARG A 373 -4.33 -12.48 5.99
N GLN A 374 -4.65 -11.25 6.43
CA GLN A 374 -3.68 -10.16 6.51
C GLN A 374 -2.56 -10.46 7.51
N ALA A 375 -2.88 -10.95 8.71
CA ALA A 375 -1.86 -11.33 9.70
C ALA A 375 -0.92 -12.41 9.15
N MET A 376 -1.49 -13.45 8.52
CA MET A 376 -0.70 -14.52 7.89
C MET A 376 0.15 -13.98 6.72
N GLN A 377 -0.36 -13.04 5.93
CA GLN A 377 0.39 -12.40 4.86
C GLN A 377 1.62 -11.64 5.40
N GLU A 378 1.45 -10.86 6.47
CA GLU A 378 2.58 -10.13 7.09
C GLU A 378 3.63 -11.10 7.65
N ARG A 379 3.20 -12.22 8.24
CA ARG A 379 4.11 -13.29 8.67
C ARG A 379 4.84 -13.94 7.50
N GLY A 380 4.14 -14.22 6.40
CA GLY A 380 4.78 -14.75 5.19
C GLY A 380 5.86 -13.81 4.66
N LEU A 381 5.60 -12.50 4.62
CA LEU A 381 6.65 -11.53 4.25
C LEU A 381 7.84 -11.58 5.22
N ALA A 382 7.60 -11.66 6.53
CA ALA A 382 8.69 -11.74 7.51
C ALA A 382 9.56 -13.00 7.34
N LEU A 383 8.95 -14.15 7.01
CA LEU A 383 9.66 -15.39 6.71
C LEU A 383 10.45 -15.30 5.40
N ILE A 384 9.92 -14.63 4.37
CA ILE A 384 10.68 -14.30 3.15
C ILE A 384 11.90 -13.44 3.52
N CYS A 385 11.72 -12.40 4.32
CA CYS A 385 12.84 -11.57 4.76
C CYS A 385 13.90 -12.37 5.53
N ALA A 386 13.49 -13.39 6.28
CA ALA A 386 14.40 -14.28 6.98
C ALA A 386 15.03 -15.39 6.10
N ASP A 387 14.62 -15.51 4.83
CA ASP A 387 14.93 -16.66 3.95
C ASP A 387 14.63 -18.02 4.62
N ASP A 388 13.56 -18.09 5.43
CA ASP A 388 13.16 -19.29 6.18
C ASP A 388 12.20 -20.16 5.35
N ARG A 389 12.79 -21.04 4.52
CA ARG A 389 12.07 -21.86 3.53
C ARG A 389 11.18 -22.91 4.17
N ASP A 390 11.64 -23.54 5.25
CA ASP A 390 10.91 -24.59 5.93
C ASP A 390 9.69 -24.02 6.64
N ALA A 391 9.87 -22.95 7.42
CA ALA A 391 8.75 -22.28 8.07
C ALA A 391 7.78 -21.68 7.03
N MET A 392 8.29 -21.16 5.91
CA MET A 392 7.45 -20.67 4.83
C MET A 392 6.60 -21.78 4.19
N GLN A 393 7.17 -22.96 3.94
CA GLN A 393 6.44 -24.11 3.38
C GLN A 393 5.28 -24.55 4.29
N ASP A 394 5.53 -24.64 5.59
CA ASP A 394 4.50 -24.96 6.58
C ASP A 394 3.44 -23.86 6.67
N HIS A 395 3.88 -22.60 6.70
CA HIS A 395 3.03 -21.43 6.83
C HIS A 395 2.09 -21.27 5.64
N VAL A 396 2.60 -21.34 4.40
CA VAL A 396 1.75 -21.25 3.19
C VAL A 396 0.81 -22.44 3.09
N GLY A 397 1.25 -23.64 3.46
CA GLY A 397 0.39 -24.82 3.49
C GLY A 397 -0.74 -24.70 4.51
N ARG A 398 -0.47 -24.14 5.69
CA ARG A 398 -1.51 -23.82 6.68
C ARG A 398 -2.48 -22.77 6.14
N MET A 399 -1.96 -21.70 5.55
CA MET A 399 -2.76 -20.61 4.99
C MET A 399 -3.72 -21.12 3.91
N GLU A 400 -3.24 -21.97 2.99
CA GLU A 400 -4.08 -22.58 1.95
C GLU A 400 -5.14 -23.54 2.53
N ARG A 401 -4.80 -24.32 3.57
CA ARG A 401 -5.76 -25.21 4.24
C ARG A 401 -6.87 -24.44 4.98
N ASP A 402 -6.49 -23.43 5.75
CA ASP A 402 -7.40 -22.72 6.66
C ASP A 402 -8.22 -21.65 5.90
N LEU A 403 -7.59 -20.98 4.93
CA LEU A 403 -8.11 -19.77 4.27
C LEU A 403 -8.31 -19.93 2.76
N GLY A 404 -7.78 -20.98 2.14
CA GLY A 404 -7.80 -21.20 0.69
C GLY A 404 -6.62 -20.53 -0.04
N ARG A 405 -6.40 -20.92 -1.30
CA ARG A 405 -5.38 -20.31 -2.18
C ARG A 405 -5.80 -18.90 -2.61
N GLY A 406 -4.86 -17.96 -2.64
CA GLY A 406 -5.02 -16.59 -3.13
C GLY A 406 -3.70 -15.95 -3.60
N ALA A 407 -3.75 -14.68 -3.99
CA ALA A 407 -2.58 -13.97 -4.55
C ALA A 407 -1.39 -13.84 -3.59
N ASP A 408 -1.67 -13.78 -2.29
CA ASP A 408 -0.70 -13.82 -1.19
C ASP A 408 0.01 -15.18 -1.09
N THR A 409 -0.73 -16.29 -1.08
CA THR A 409 -0.14 -17.65 -1.10
C THR A 409 0.58 -17.91 -2.41
N ASP A 410 0.08 -17.42 -3.54
CA ASP A 410 0.78 -17.52 -4.82
C ASP A 410 2.13 -16.79 -4.77
N THR A 411 2.20 -15.60 -4.15
CA THR A 411 3.47 -14.88 -3.94
C THR A 411 4.46 -15.73 -3.13
N MET A 412 3.99 -16.33 -2.03
CA MET A 412 4.82 -17.21 -1.18
C MET A 412 5.29 -18.47 -1.93
N ARG A 413 4.41 -19.08 -2.74
CA ARG A 413 4.72 -20.25 -3.58
C ARG A 413 5.70 -19.93 -4.71
N ILE A 414 5.57 -18.76 -5.34
CA ILE A 414 6.52 -18.27 -6.36
C ILE A 414 7.92 -18.15 -5.74
N TRP A 415 8.01 -17.50 -4.57
CA TRP A 415 9.26 -17.34 -3.83
C TRP A 415 9.86 -18.70 -3.44
N LEU A 416 9.07 -19.61 -2.86
CA LEU A 416 9.53 -20.96 -2.49
C LEU A 416 10.08 -21.74 -3.68
N ARG A 417 9.38 -21.73 -4.82
CA ARG A 417 9.84 -22.41 -6.04
C ARG A 417 11.17 -21.83 -6.52
N ALA A 418 11.29 -20.51 -6.56
CA ALA A 418 12.54 -19.85 -6.94
C ALA A 418 13.68 -20.22 -5.97
N ALA A 419 13.44 -20.19 -4.66
CA ALA A 419 14.40 -20.56 -3.63
C ALA A 419 14.82 -22.05 -3.69
N GLN A 420 13.98 -22.91 -4.28
CA GLN A 420 14.26 -24.33 -4.54
C GLN A 420 14.92 -24.59 -5.90
N GLY A 421 15.22 -23.54 -6.69
CA GLY A 421 15.80 -23.64 -8.02
C GLY A 421 14.80 -23.94 -9.15
N ASP A 422 13.49 -23.98 -8.86
CA ASP A 422 12.42 -24.15 -9.85
C ASP A 422 11.96 -22.80 -10.44
N ALA A 423 12.87 -22.12 -11.13
CA ALA A 423 12.58 -20.84 -11.78
C ALA A 423 11.44 -20.96 -12.83
N ALA A 424 11.38 -22.08 -13.55
CA ALA A 424 10.35 -22.32 -14.55
C ALA A 424 8.96 -22.47 -13.93
N GLY A 425 8.83 -23.18 -12.80
CA GLY A 425 7.57 -23.28 -12.06
C GLY A 425 7.18 -21.97 -11.40
N ALA A 426 8.14 -21.21 -10.88
CA ALA A 426 7.89 -19.85 -10.38
C ALA A 426 7.34 -18.94 -11.48
N ALA A 427 7.91 -18.97 -12.69
CA ALA A 427 7.45 -18.19 -13.84
C ALA A 427 6.05 -18.59 -14.32
N ARG A 428 5.73 -19.88 -14.38
CA ARG A 428 4.37 -20.37 -14.72
C ARG A 428 3.32 -19.87 -13.72
N LEU A 429 3.60 -20.03 -12.43
CA LEU A 429 2.69 -19.59 -11.37
C LEU A 429 2.50 -18.07 -11.36
N TYR A 430 3.58 -17.33 -11.62
CA TYR A 430 3.50 -15.87 -11.79
C TYR A 430 2.65 -15.47 -13.00
N ALA A 431 2.78 -16.16 -14.14
CA ALA A 431 1.98 -15.90 -15.32
C ALA A 431 0.48 -16.13 -15.07
N GLU A 432 0.11 -17.20 -14.36
CA GLU A 432 -1.27 -17.44 -13.91
C GLU A 432 -1.78 -16.30 -13.03
N ARG A 433 -1.02 -15.91 -12.00
CA ARG A 433 -1.38 -14.81 -11.09
C ARG A 433 -1.53 -13.48 -11.82
N LYS A 434 -0.65 -13.19 -12.79
CA LYS A 434 -0.66 -11.93 -13.55
C LYS A 434 -1.92 -11.76 -14.41
N GLN A 435 -2.60 -12.84 -14.81
CA GLN A 435 -3.89 -12.73 -15.52
C GLN A 435 -4.98 -12.02 -14.70
N HIS A 436 -4.82 -12.00 -13.37
CA HIS A 436 -5.79 -11.41 -12.43
C HIS A 436 -5.20 -10.26 -11.60
N THR A 437 -3.93 -9.90 -11.82
CA THR A 437 -3.22 -8.89 -11.03
C THR A 437 -2.65 -7.82 -11.95
N TYR A 438 -2.96 -6.56 -11.67
CA TYR A 438 -2.39 -5.42 -12.39
C TYR A 438 -1.00 -5.07 -11.86
N VAL A 439 0.00 -5.12 -12.74
CA VAL A 439 1.38 -4.71 -12.48
C VAL A 439 1.63 -3.39 -13.22
N PRO A 440 1.70 -2.24 -12.51
CA PRO A 440 1.83 -0.94 -13.17
C PRO A 440 3.03 -0.82 -14.12
N ALA A 441 4.11 -1.56 -13.89
CA ALA A 441 5.31 -1.54 -14.71
C ALA A 441 5.14 -2.21 -16.10
N SER A 442 4.16 -3.10 -16.28
CA SER A 442 3.95 -3.83 -17.54
C SER A 442 2.54 -3.76 -18.11
N ASP A 443 1.52 -3.43 -17.30
CA ASP A 443 0.12 -3.47 -17.72
C ASP A 443 -0.50 -2.10 -18.01
N ALA A 444 0.09 -1.00 -17.54
CA ALA A 444 -0.48 0.31 -17.83
C ALA A 444 -0.24 0.69 -19.30
N PRO A 445 -1.22 1.35 -19.95
CA PRO A 445 -1.05 1.81 -21.31
C PRO A 445 0.08 2.85 -21.42
N ILE A 446 0.75 2.82 -22.57
CA ILE A 446 1.74 3.81 -22.97
C ILE A 446 1.01 4.85 -23.82
N ARG A 447 1.16 6.12 -23.48
CA ARG A 447 0.45 7.19 -24.18
C ARG A 447 1.20 7.56 -25.45
N ARG A 448 2.23 8.39 -25.34
CA ARG A 448 2.99 8.93 -26.46
C ARG A 448 4.45 8.53 -26.36
N PHE A 449 4.94 7.91 -27.42
CA PHE A 449 6.33 7.51 -27.57
C PHE A 449 6.74 7.78 -29.01
N GLU A 450 7.60 8.77 -29.23
CA GLU A 450 8.05 9.19 -30.56
C GLU A 450 9.54 8.97 -30.69
N ARG A 451 9.97 8.45 -31.83
CA ARG A 451 11.39 8.37 -32.14
C ARG A 451 11.90 9.77 -32.52
N LEU A 452 12.98 10.21 -31.88
CA LEU A 452 13.55 11.56 -32.01
C LEU A 452 14.91 11.57 -32.75
N ASP A 453 15.46 10.40 -33.05
CA ASP A 453 16.69 10.21 -33.83
C ASP A 453 16.41 9.68 -35.24
N ASP A 454 17.39 9.84 -36.13
CA ASP A 454 17.41 9.28 -37.49
C ASP A 454 18.37 8.06 -37.60
N THR A 455 18.86 7.53 -36.48
CA THR A 455 19.86 6.46 -36.44
C THR A 455 19.28 5.16 -37.04
N PRO A 456 20.00 4.40 -37.87
CA PRO A 456 19.52 3.08 -38.28
C PRO A 456 19.41 2.12 -37.08
N ALA A 457 18.32 1.34 -37.00
CA ALA A 457 18.09 0.37 -35.93
C ALA A 457 18.08 -1.08 -36.47
N PRO A 458 19.20 -1.62 -36.99
CA PRO A 458 19.22 -2.99 -37.48
C PRO A 458 18.98 -3.98 -36.35
N ALA A 459 18.26 -5.07 -36.63
CA ALA A 459 18.04 -6.12 -35.64
C ALA A 459 19.37 -6.73 -35.17
N MET A 460 19.50 -6.91 -33.86
CA MET A 460 20.63 -7.59 -33.22
C MET A 460 20.16 -8.96 -32.68
N ARG A 461 21.09 -9.91 -32.60
CA ARG A 461 20.90 -11.19 -31.90
C ARG A 461 22.08 -11.39 -30.97
N ASP A 462 21.79 -11.75 -29.73
CA ASP A 462 22.78 -11.89 -28.66
C ASP A 462 23.63 -10.63 -28.42
N GLY A 463 23.17 -9.47 -28.88
CA GLY A 463 23.84 -8.21 -28.66
C GLY A 463 23.57 -7.63 -27.27
N ILE A 464 24.31 -6.61 -26.89
CA ILE A 464 24.22 -5.94 -25.59
C ILE A 464 23.61 -4.56 -25.78
N VAL A 465 22.35 -4.41 -25.34
CA VAL A 465 21.55 -3.19 -25.50
C VAL A 465 21.30 -2.56 -24.14
N LEU A 466 21.70 -1.31 -23.97
CA LEU A 466 21.44 -0.53 -22.77
C LEU A 466 20.15 0.26 -22.91
N PHE A 467 19.33 0.27 -21.86
CA PHE A 467 18.10 1.03 -21.73
C PHE A 467 18.23 1.99 -20.56
N ALA A 468 17.93 3.27 -20.74
CA ALA A 468 17.94 4.24 -19.65
C ALA A 468 16.90 5.36 -19.85
N PRO A 469 16.17 5.76 -18.80
CA PRO A 469 15.41 7.00 -18.80
C PRO A 469 16.35 8.19 -18.65
N MET A 470 16.02 9.31 -19.27
CA MET A 470 16.82 10.53 -19.27
C MET A 470 15.94 11.77 -19.10
N ARG A 471 16.37 12.68 -18.23
CA ARG A 471 15.83 14.05 -18.16
C ARG A 471 16.85 15.00 -17.56
N ASN A 472 17.31 15.97 -18.35
CA ASN A 472 18.28 16.97 -17.93
C ASN A 472 19.59 16.37 -17.38
N GLU A 473 20.15 15.43 -18.13
CA GLU A 473 21.33 14.65 -17.77
C GLU A 473 22.57 15.05 -18.59
N ARG A 474 22.61 16.27 -19.15
CA ARG A 474 23.68 16.70 -20.08
C ARG A 474 25.07 16.60 -19.45
N ALA A 475 25.16 16.72 -18.13
CA ALA A 475 26.39 16.61 -17.37
C ALA A 475 26.92 15.16 -17.33
N PHE A 476 26.05 14.17 -17.02
CA PHE A 476 26.44 12.75 -16.94
C PHE A 476 26.54 12.07 -18.30
N LEU A 477 25.66 12.43 -19.23
CA LEU A 477 25.45 11.70 -20.47
C LEU A 477 26.73 11.41 -21.28
N PRO A 478 27.68 12.37 -21.47
CA PRO A 478 28.94 12.09 -22.16
C PRO A 478 29.79 11.00 -21.50
N TRP A 479 29.98 11.11 -20.17
CA TRP A 479 30.75 10.13 -19.40
C TRP A 479 30.06 8.76 -19.40
N PHE A 480 28.74 8.76 -19.19
CA PHE A 480 27.90 7.57 -19.20
C PHE A 480 28.07 6.77 -20.51
N LEU A 481 27.91 7.43 -21.66
CA LEU A 481 28.08 6.77 -22.96
C LEU A 481 29.51 6.25 -23.15
N LYS A 482 30.53 7.04 -22.75
CA LYS A 482 31.93 6.64 -22.84
C LYS A 482 32.22 5.38 -22.00
N HIS A 483 31.77 5.34 -20.75
CA HIS A 483 31.95 4.20 -19.84
C HIS A 483 31.32 2.94 -20.42
N TYR A 484 30.03 3.00 -20.75
CA TYR A 484 29.29 1.82 -21.20
C TYR A 484 29.74 1.31 -22.58
N ARG A 485 30.15 2.20 -23.50
CA ARG A 485 30.84 1.79 -24.75
C ARG A 485 32.14 1.06 -24.44
N GLY A 486 32.93 1.59 -23.50
CA GLY A 486 34.23 1.03 -23.11
C GLY A 486 34.13 -0.41 -22.57
N ILE A 487 33.07 -0.74 -21.84
CA ILE A 487 32.84 -2.09 -21.32
C ILE A 487 32.04 -3.00 -22.26
N GLY A 488 31.66 -2.53 -23.45
CA GLY A 488 31.12 -3.37 -24.53
C GLY A 488 29.60 -3.28 -24.77
N VAL A 489 28.93 -2.21 -24.35
CA VAL A 489 27.57 -1.91 -24.84
C VAL A 489 27.62 -1.55 -26.32
N GLU A 490 26.76 -2.18 -27.12
CA GLU A 490 26.72 -2.01 -28.58
C GLU A 490 25.66 -1.03 -29.06
N ARG A 491 24.60 -0.85 -28.26
CA ARG A 491 23.48 0.04 -28.58
C ARG A 491 22.87 0.63 -27.32
N PHE A 492 22.47 1.87 -27.42
CA PHE A 492 21.76 2.61 -26.37
C PHE A 492 20.33 2.89 -26.83
N VAL A 493 19.37 2.65 -25.96
CA VAL A 493 17.96 3.01 -26.14
C VAL A 493 17.59 3.95 -25.00
N LEU A 494 17.54 5.24 -25.30
CA LEU A 494 17.32 6.29 -24.33
C LEU A 494 15.91 6.82 -24.43
N VAL A 495 15.28 7.03 -23.27
CA VAL A 495 13.93 7.61 -23.17
C VAL A 495 14.02 9.01 -22.57
N ASP A 496 13.94 10.03 -23.41
CA ASP A 496 13.87 11.43 -23.01
C ASP A 496 12.48 11.81 -22.53
N ASN A 497 12.39 12.22 -21.26
CA ASN A 497 11.15 12.71 -20.66
C ASN A 497 11.15 14.23 -20.51
N GLY A 498 11.39 14.92 -21.63
CA GLY A 498 11.28 16.38 -21.73
C GLY A 498 12.53 17.13 -21.25
N SER A 499 13.73 16.73 -21.71
CA SER A 499 14.94 17.49 -21.40
C SER A 499 14.95 18.88 -22.04
N THR A 500 15.53 19.85 -21.34
CA THR A 500 15.66 21.26 -21.71
C THR A 500 17.10 21.78 -21.63
N ASP A 501 18.06 20.95 -21.18
CA ASP A 501 19.46 21.31 -20.95
C ASP A 501 20.41 20.92 -22.10
N GLY A 502 19.86 20.53 -23.26
CA GLY A 502 20.63 20.02 -24.40
C GLY A 502 20.95 18.52 -24.35
N SER A 503 20.47 17.77 -23.35
CA SER A 503 20.62 16.30 -23.31
C SER A 503 20.07 15.63 -24.57
N ARG A 504 18.90 16.08 -25.04
CA ARG A 504 18.21 15.53 -26.20
C ARG A 504 19.06 15.62 -27.47
N ASP A 505 19.54 16.83 -27.78
CA ASP A 505 20.31 17.08 -28.99
C ASP A 505 21.65 16.32 -28.97
N TYR A 506 22.29 16.27 -27.79
CA TYR A 506 23.52 15.49 -27.62
C TYR A 506 23.30 14.00 -27.85
N ALA A 507 22.22 13.42 -27.30
CA ALA A 507 21.87 12.02 -27.46
C ALA A 507 21.50 11.68 -28.92
N ALA A 508 20.70 12.52 -29.58
CA ALA A 508 20.28 12.31 -30.96
C ALA A 508 21.44 12.34 -31.96
N ALA A 509 22.53 13.05 -31.64
CA ALA A 509 23.73 13.10 -32.46
C ALA A 509 24.63 11.86 -32.35
N GLN A 510 24.33 10.92 -31.45
CA GLN A 510 25.17 9.73 -31.24
C GLN A 510 24.77 8.60 -32.21
N PRO A 511 25.72 8.01 -32.96
CA PRO A 511 25.43 7.04 -34.02
C PRO A 511 24.95 5.67 -33.53
N ASP A 512 25.04 5.40 -32.23
CA ASP A 512 24.68 4.15 -31.55
C ASP A 512 23.53 4.34 -30.54
N VAL A 513 22.89 5.52 -30.54
CA VAL A 513 21.73 5.83 -29.69
C VAL A 513 20.45 5.81 -30.53
N LEU A 514 19.46 5.07 -30.03
CA LEU A 514 18.05 5.21 -30.40
C LEU A 514 17.37 6.06 -29.33
N LEU A 515 16.85 7.22 -29.70
CA LEU A 515 16.28 8.18 -28.79
C LEU A 515 14.76 8.24 -28.97
N TYR A 516 14.04 8.03 -27.87
CA TYR A 516 12.59 8.18 -27.82
C TYR A 516 12.17 9.31 -26.89
N GLY A 517 11.19 10.10 -27.30
CA GLY A 517 10.58 11.15 -26.52
C GLY A 517 9.21 10.74 -25.97
N THR A 518 8.92 11.15 -24.74
CA THR A 518 7.60 10.99 -24.13
C THR A 518 7.22 12.19 -23.25
N ASP A 519 5.93 12.51 -23.23
CA ASP A 519 5.30 13.47 -22.32
C ASP A 519 4.63 12.79 -21.11
N ASP A 520 4.80 11.47 -20.95
CA ASP A 520 4.33 10.73 -19.78
C ASP A 520 4.95 11.28 -18.49
N ASN A 521 4.18 11.32 -17.40
CA ASN A 521 4.76 11.62 -16.09
C ASN A 521 5.59 10.43 -15.56
N PHE A 522 6.84 10.67 -15.18
CA PHE A 522 7.77 9.64 -14.71
C PHE A 522 7.23 8.77 -13.57
N PHE A 523 6.62 9.39 -12.55
CA PHE A 523 6.05 8.64 -11.43
C PHE A 523 4.84 7.81 -11.83
N GLN A 524 4.00 8.33 -12.74
CA GLN A 524 2.92 7.56 -13.33
C GLN A 524 3.45 6.35 -14.06
N ALA A 525 4.55 6.51 -14.80
CA ALA A 525 5.24 5.49 -15.59
C ALA A 525 5.85 4.33 -14.79
N ALA A 526 5.39 4.10 -13.55
CA ALA A 526 5.99 3.17 -12.60
C ALA A 526 7.50 3.43 -12.45
N SER A 527 7.88 4.70 -12.27
CA SER A 527 9.28 5.15 -12.24
C SER A 527 10.04 4.84 -13.53
N GLY A 528 9.36 4.99 -14.68
CA GLY A 528 9.90 4.75 -16.01
C GLY A 528 9.83 3.30 -16.51
N MET A 529 9.47 2.34 -15.66
CA MET A 529 9.51 0.90 -16.03
C MET A 529 8.59 0.52 -17.17
N ARG A 530 7.49 1.25 -17.34
CA ARG A 530 6.62 1.06 -18.51
C ARG A 530 7.34 1.32 -19.81
N TRP A 531 8.12 2.40 -19.85
CA TRP A 531 8.90 2.82 -21.01
C TRP A 531 10.00 1.80 -21.29
N ILE A 532 10.73 1.41 -20.24
CA ILE A 532 11.84 0.46 -20.36
C ILE A 532 11.35 -0.91 -20.83
N ASN A 533 10.28 -1.44 -20.24
CA ASN A 533 9.68 -2.70 -20.69
C ASN A 533 9.19 -2.63 -22.15
N HIS A 534 8.61 -1.51 -22.56
CA HIS A 534 8.21 -1.31 -23.95
C HIS A 534 9.39 -1.29 -24.91
N MET A 535 10.46 -0.59 -24.53
CA MET A 535 11.68 -0.53 -25.32
C MET A 535 12.38 -1.89 -25.39
N ILE A 536 12.38 -2.66 -24.31
CA ILE A 536 12.89 -4.05 -24.31
C ILE A 536 12.05 -4.92 -25.26
N ALA A 537 10.73 -4.75 -25.30
CA ALA A 537 9.88 -5.50 -26.23
C ALA A 537 10.18 -5.15 -27.72
N LEU A 538 10.58 -3.91 -28.02
CA LEU A 538 10.91 -3.47 -29.38
C LEU A 538 12.36 -3.78 -29.78
N HIS A 539 13.32 -3.61 -28.88
CA HIS A 539 14.76 -3.61 -29.19
C HIS A 539 15.57 -4.65 -28.42
N GLY A 540 15.00 -5.24 -27.38
CA GLY A 540 15.68 -6.15 -26.46
C GLY A 540 15.48 -7.63 -26.76
N GLN A 541 14.48 -8.00 -27.57
CA GLN A 541 14.20 -9.40 -27.88
C GLN A 541 15.43 -10.12 -28.45
N ASP A 542 15.74 -11.31 -27.91
CA ASP A 542 16.90 -12.15 -28.23
C ASP A 542 18.26 -11.49 -27.94
N ASN A 543 18.29 -10.38 -27.20
CA ASN A 543 19.48 -9.65 -26.79
C ASN A 543 19.62 -9.63 -25.25
N TRP A 544 20.81 -9.25 -24.79
CA TRP A 544 21.06 -8.91 -23.39
C TRP A 544 20.68 -7.45 -23.15
N CYS A 545 19.74 -7.23 -22.23
CA CYS A 545 19.22 -5.91 -21.91
C CYS A 545 19.82 -5.43 -20.60
N LEU A 546 20.54 -4.32 -20.65
CA LEU A 546 21.09 -3.64 -19.49
C LEU A 546 20.22 -2.43 -19.14
N PHE A 547 19.68 -2.35 -17.94
CA PHE A 547 18.92 -1.20 -17.43
C PHE A 547 19.66 -0.55 -16.26
N VAL A 548 20.05 0.70 -16.45
CA VAL A 548 20.78 1.51 -15.47
C VAL A 548 20.28 2.95 -15.49
N ASP A 549 20.36 3.62 -14.34
CA ASP A 549 20.13 5.07 -14.26
C ASP A 549 21.43 5.81 -14.66
N MET A 550 21.34 7.07 -15.10
CA MET A 550 22.51 7.82 -15.59
C MET A 550 23.60 8.06 -14.53
N ASP A 551 23.23 8.02 -13.25
CA ASP A 551 24.12 8.12 -12.08
C ASP A 551 24.60 6.75 -11.54
N GLU A 552 24.42 5.67 -12.30
CA GLU A 552 24.85 4.32 -11.94
C GLU A 552 25.96 3.79 -12.86
N GLN A 553 27.08 3.37 -12.25
CA GLN A 553 28.22 2.76 -12.92
C GLN A 553 28.28 1.26 -12.63
N LEU A 554 28.08 0.44 -13.67
CA LEU A 554 28.24 -1.00 -13.55
C LEU A 554 29.72 -1.38 -13.46
N VAL A 555 30.06 -2.12 -12.41
CA VAL A 555 31.37 -2.75 -12.20
C VAL A 555 31.18 -4.24 -11.88
N PHE A 556 32.07 -5.08 -12.40
CA PHE A 556 31.97 -6.53 -12.29
C PHE A 556 33.34 -7.19 -12.44
N PRO A 557 33.53 -8.42 -11.90
CA PRO A 557 34.78 -9.16 -12.06
C PRO A 557 35.11 -9.41 -13.53
N GLY A 558 36.35 -9.15 -13.95
CA GLY A 558 36.80 -9.34 -15.32
C GLY A 558 36.39 -8.23 -16.31
N MET A 559 35.88 -7.09 -15.82
CA MET A 559 35.51 -5.94 -16.65
C MET A 559 36.66 -5.42 -17.53
N ASP A 560 37.88 -5.36 -16.99
CA ASP A 560 39.07 -4.88 -17.72
C ASP A 560 39.63 -5.93 -18.70
N GLY A 561 39.15 -7.18 -18.62
CA GLY A 561 39.60 -8.29 -19.46
C GLY A 561 38.63 -8.61 -20.59
N THR A 562 37.53 -9.28 -20.25
CA THR A 562 36.56 -9.79 -21.24
C THR A 562 35.36 -8.87 -21.45
N GLY A 563 35.25 -7.80 -20.65
CA GLY A 563 34.15 -6.85 -20.68
C GLY A 563 32.77 -7.50 -20.47
N LEU A 564 31.71 -6.78 -20.84
CA LEU A 564 30.34 -7.28 -20.73
C LEU A 564 30.11 -8.53 -21.58
N ARG A 565 30.80 -8.65 -22.72
CA ARG A 565 30.68 -9.82 -23.58
C ARG A 565 31.05 -11.11 -22.84
N GLY A 566 32.15 -11.11 -22.09
CA GLY A 566 32.55 -12.26 -21.28
C GLY A 566 31.52 -12.58 -20.20
N LEU A 567 31.05 -11.55 -19.49
CA LEU A 567 30.03 -11.69 -18.44
C LEU A 567 28.75 -12.34 -18.98
N VAL A 568 28.17 -11.80 -20.05
CA VAL A 568 26.89 -12.31 -20.60
C VAL A 568 27.04 -13.65 -21.30
N THR A 569 28.23 -13.97 -21.82
CA THR A 569 28.53 -15.31 -22.35
C THR A 569 28.54 -16.34 -21.21
N ALA A 570 29.21 -16.03 -20.11
CA ALA A 570 29.24 -16.92 -18.94
C ALA A 570 27.84 -17.11 -18.32
N MET A 571 27.01 -16.05 -18.31
CA MET A 571 25.60 -16.16 -17.92
C MET A 571 24.81 -17.09 -18.87
N ALA A 572 24.99 -16.92 -20.19
CA ALA A 572 24.33 -17.75 -21.20
C ALA A 572 24.66 -19.23 -21.01
N ASP A 573 25.94 -19.55 -20.81
CA ASP A 573 26.43 -20.92 -20.63
C ASP A 573 25.84 -21.60 -19.38
N ARG A 574 25.51 -20.81 -18.35
CA ARG A 574 24.86 -21.28 -17.10
C ARG A 574 23.33 -21.28 -17.16
N GLY A 575 22.77 -20.74 -18.25
CA GLY A 575 21.34 -20.51 -18.42
C GLY A 575 20.79 -19.39 -17.54
N ASP A 576 21.65 -18.53 -16.98
CA ASP A 576 21.22 -17.42 -16.14
C ASP A 576 20.52 -16.35 -16.98
N GLU A 577 19.41 -15.83 -16.49
CA GLU A 577 18.53 -14.91 -17.22
C GLU A 577 18.57 -13.50 -16.65
N VAL A 578 18.94 -13.36 -15.38
CA VAL A 578 19.01 -12.09 -14.67
C VAL A 578 20.30 -12.03 -13.86
N MET A 579 21.04 -10.92 -13.98
CA MET A 579 22.16 -10.61 -13.09
C MET A 579 21.67 -9.69 -11.96
N PRO A 580 21.77 -10.10 -10.69
CA PRO A 580 21.56 -9.19 -9.57
C PRO A 580 22.73 -8.22 -9.43
N ALA A 581 22.45 -7.04 -8.90
CA ALA A 581 23.44 -6.06 -8.56
C ALA A 581 23.18 -5.40 -7.22
N PHE A 582 24.25 -5.24 -6.47
CA PHE A 582 24.25 -4.41 -5.28
C PHE A 582 24.56 -2.96 -5.67
N MET A 583 23.61 -2.06 -5.43
CA MET A 583 23.78 -0.62 -5.61
C MET A 583 24.56 -0.04 -4.43
N LEU A 584 25.82 0.28 -4.66
CA LEU A 584 26.73 0.80 -3.66
C LEU A 584 26.79 2.32 -3.76
N ASP A 585 26.17 3.01 -2.81
CA ASP A 585 26.18 4.48 -2.77
C ASP A 585 27.62 5.00 -2.59
N THR A 586 28.09 5.83 -3.52
CA THR A 586 29.37 6.53 -3.37
C THR A 586 29.18 7.96 -2.88
N PHE A 587 30.15 8.47 -2.11
CA PHE A 587 30.08 9.77 -1.46
C PHE A 587 31.48 10.43 -1.35
N PRO A 588 31.54 11.76 -1.17
CA PRO A 588 32.81 12.48 -1.16
C PRO A 588 33.49 12.39 0.21
N ARG A 589 34.74 12.84 0.28
CA ARG A 589 35.42 13.04 1.56
C ARG A 589 34.77 14.17 2.35
N ARG A 590 34.50 15.30 1.70
CA ARG A 590 33.83 16.47 2.27
C ARG A 590 32.61 16.88 1.45
N ILE A 591 31.63 17.51 2.09
CA ILE A 591 30.42 18.00 1.41
C ILE A 591 30.76 18.98 0.26
N GLY A 592 31.82 19.78 0.41
CA GLY A 592 32.28 20.70 -0.63
C GLY A 592 32.64 20.03 -1.95
N ASP A 593 33.22 18.82 -1.91
CA ASP A 593 33.71 18.12 -3.10
C ASP A 593 32.55 17.70 -4.04
N LEU A 594 31.30 17.71 -3.55
CA LEU A 594 30.09 17.46 -4.36
C LEU A 594 29.86 18.48 -5.47
N TYR A 595 30.39 19.69 -5.30
CA TYR A 595 30.18 20.82 -6.21
C TYR A 595 31.31 20.98 -7.22
N ASP A 596 32.40 20.25 -7.06
CA ASP A 596 33.62 20.43 -7.85
C ASP A 596 33.66 19.53 -9.10
N TRP A 597 32.83 18.49 -9.15
CA TRP A 597 32.76 17.56 -10.29
C TRP A 597 32.34 18.28 -11.57
N GLN A 598 33.05 17.97 -12.66
CA GLN A 598 32.79 18.53 -13.99
C GLN A 598 32.23 17.45 -14.95
N PRO A 599 31.42 17.83 -15.95
CA PRO A 599 31.02 16.93 -17.01
C PRO A 599 32.23 16.23 -17.66
N GLU A 600 32.06 14.97 -18.06
CA GLU A 600 33.11 14.08 -18.63
C GLU A 600 34.19 13.58 -17.65
N GLN A 601 34.33 14.17 -16.46
CA GLN A 601 35.19 13.67 -15.40
C GLN A 601 34.64 12.36 -14.82
N ASP A 602 35.53 11.46 -14.39
CA ASP A 602 35.12 10.27 -13.65
C ASP A 602 34.44 10.67 -12.32
N PRO A 603 33.17 10.29 -12.08
CA PRO A 603 32.48 10.55 -10.81
C PRO A 603 33.28 10.12 -9.58
N LEU A 604 34.08 9.05 -9.66
CA LEU A 604 34.86 8.55 -8.55
C LEU A 604 35.98 9.50 -8.11
N GLU A 605 36.39 10.45 -8.94
CA GLU A 605 37.32 11.50 -8.52
C GLU A 605 36.69 12.44 -7.48
N ALA A 606 35.37 12.66 -7.55
CA ALA A 606 34.64 13.52 -6.63
C ALA A 606 33.98 12.74 -5.47
N VAL A 607 33.48 11.53 -5.76
CA VAL A 607 32.79 10.67 -4.78
C VAL A 607 33.45 9.30 -4.65
N PRO A 608 34.71 9.21 -4.15
CA PRO A 608 35.46 7.97 -4.14
C PRO A 608 35.07 7.01 -3.01
N LEU A 609 34.35 7.47 -1.99
CA LEU A 609 34.11 6.69 -0.77
C LEU A 609 32.81 5.90 -0.84
N PHE A 610 32.77 4.77 -0.17
CA PHE A 610 31.57 3.99 0.11
C PHE A 610 31.63 3.42 1.53
N ASP A 611 30.49 3.04 2.11
CA ASP A 611 30.45 2.37 3.42
C ASP A 611 30.45 0.85 3.21
N ARG A 612 31.23 0.08 3.98
CA ARG A 612 31.35 -1.37 3.80
C ARG A 612 30.23 -2.20 4.46
N THR A 613 29.48 -1.62 5.38
CA THR A 613 28.50 -2.37 6.19
C THR A 613 27.09 -2.21 5.65
N HIS A 614 26.49 -3.36 5.31
CA HIS A 614 25.13 -3.45 4.80
C HIS A 614 24.41 -4.67 5.37
N PHE A 615 23.08 -4.64 5.35
CA PHE A 615 22.25 -5.75 5.77
C PHE A 615 21.49 -6.31 4.57
N ALA A 616 21.82 -7.55 4.20
CA ALA A 616 21.13 -8.32 3.18
C ALA A 616 20.07 -9.23 3.83
N TYR A 617 18.92 -9.34 3.19
CA TYR A 617 17.80 -10.17 3.63
C TYR A 617 16.97 -10.62 2.41
N GLY A 618 16.06 -11.57 2.59
CA GLY A 618 15.26 -12.09 1.48
C GLY A 618 14.20 -11.11 0.96
N GLY A 619 13.95 -11.18 -0.35
CA GLY A 619 12.95 -10.38 -1.05
C GLY A 619 11.88 -11.25 -1.72
N PRO A 620 10.62 -10.78 -1.85
CA PRO A 620 9.55 -11.59 -2.43
C PRO A 620 9.70 -11.81 -3.94
N ASP A 621 10.22 -10.82 -4.66
CA ASP A 621 10.34 -10.82 -6.12
C ASP A 621 11.80 -10.99 -6.54
N ALA A 622 12.05 -11.51 -7.75
CA ALA A 622 13.40 -11.69 -8.29
C ALA A 622 14.15 -10.34 -8.32
N PRO A 623 15.38 -10.25 -7.77
CA PRO A 623 16.33 -11.35 -7.52
C PRO A 623 16.19 -12.10 -6.18
N HIS A 624 15.07 -11.95 -5.47
CA HIS A 624 14.74 -12.61 -4.19
C HIS A 624 15.66 -12.23 -3.03
N ARG A 625 16.39 -11.13 -3.18
CA ARG A 625 17.28 -10.54 -2.20
C ARG A 625 17.00 -9.04 -2.13
N GLN A 626 17.21 -8.45 -0.97
CA GLN A 626 17.25 -7.00 -0.79
C GLN A 626 18.41 -6.65 0.13
N VAL A 627 19.01 -5.49 -0.13
CA VAL A 627 20.08 -4.94 0.69
C VAL A 627 19.67 -3.55 1.16
N ARG A 628 20.01 -3.18 2.40
CA ARG A 628 19.84 -1.82 2.95
C ARG A 628 21.04 -1.46 3.82
N GLY A 629 21.23 -0.18 4.10
CA GLY A 629 22.32 0.33 4.92
C GLY A 629 23.05 1.47 4.23
N GLY A 630 24.36 1.54 4.42
CA GLY A 630 25.24 2.48 3.74
C GLY A 630 25.06 3.94 4.17
N VAL A 631 25.70 4.83 3.41
CA VAL A 631 25.82 6.26 3.75
C VAL A 631 24.48 6.96 3.88
N ARG A 632 23.48 6.58 3.06
CA ARG A 632 22.15 7.18 3.14
C ARG A 632 21.40 6.81 4.42
N ASN A 633 21.63 5.59 4.93
CA ASN A 633 21.11 5.20 6.23
C ASN A 633 21.84 5.93 7.36
N ARG A 634 23.18 5.95 7.32
CA ARG A 634 24.05 6.59 8.32
C ARG A 634 23.81 8.10 8.45
N LEU A 635 23.77 8.83 7.34
CA LEU A 635 23.66 10.30 7.36
C LEU A 635 22.22 10.79 7.47
N PHE A 636 21.28 10.13 6.78
CA PHE A 636 19.91 10.67 6.62
C PHE A 636 18.85 9.89 7.39
N GLY A 637 19.19 8.75 8.00
CA GLY A 637 18.23 7.81 8.58
C GLY A 637 17.40 7.08 7.51
N MET A 638 17.90 7.01 6.28
CA MET A 638 17.15 6.48 5.13
C MET A 638 17.62 5.09 4.75
N ALA A 639 16.89 4.07 5.20
CA ALA A 639 17.10 2.67 4.81
C ALA A 639 16.53 2.44 3.39
N GLU A 640 17.23 2.87 2.34
CA GLU A 640 16.81 2.65 0.95
C GLU A 640 17.13 1.21 0.50
N VAL A 641 16.33 0.66 -0.41
CA VAL A 641 16.66 -0.63 -1.05
C VAL A 641 17.82 -0.42 -2.01
N LEU A 642 18.89 -1.18 -1.81
CA LEU A 642 20.16 -1.13 -2.53
C LEU A 642 20.35 -2.35 -3.44
N GLU A 643 19.30 -3.11 -3.73
CA GLU A 643 19.35 -4.20 -4.73
C GLU A 643 18.79 -3.70 -6.07
N LYS A 644 19.34 -4.14 -7.20
CA LYS A 644 18.79 -3.91 -8.54
C LYS A 644 19.05 -5.13 -9.42
N ALA A 645 18.28 -5.29 -10.49
CA ALA A 645 18.50 -6.31 -11.52
C ALA A 645 18.90 -5.64 -12.84
N PRO A 646 20.15 -5.18 -13.02
CA PRO A 646 20.51 -4.38 -14.18
C PRO A 646 20.57 -5.17 -15.47
N ILE A 647 20.92 -6.46 -15.46
CA ILE A 647 21.01 -7.24 -16.70
C ILE A 647 19.88 -8.27 -16.72
N LEU A 648 19.12 -8.29 -17.81
CA LEU A 648 18.17 -9.36 -18.11
C LEU A 648 18.37 -9.91 -19.53
N ARG A 649 17.91 -11.15 -19.74
CA ARG A 649 17.72 -11.70 -21.08
C ARG A 649 16.40 -11.20 -21.67
N GLY A 650 16.45 -10.56 -22.83
CA GLY A 650 15.25 -10.10 -23.52
C GLY A 650 14.47 -11.25 -24.16
N ARG A 651 13.37 -11.65 -23.53
CA ARG A 651 12.48 -12.71 -24.04
C ARG A 651 11.04 -12.49 -23.57
N PRO A 652 10.03 -13.09 -24.24
CA PRO A 652 8.65 -13.03 -23.78
C PRO A 652 8.50 -13.51 -22.32
N GLY A 653 7.70 -12.77 -21.55
CA GLY A 653 7.38 -13.06 -20.16
C GLY A 653 8.38 -12.53 -19.12
N LEU A 654 9.64 -12.29 -19.49
CA LEU A 654 10.64 -11.70 -18.59
C LEU A 654 10.66 -10.17 -18.75
N HIS A 655 10.34 -9.46 -17.68
CA HIS A 655 10.20 -8.00 -17.67
C HIS A 655 10.43 -7.44 -16.26
N TYR A 656 10.63 -6.13 -16.16
CA TYR A 656 10.72 -5.43 -14.88
C TYR A 656 9.34 -5.30 -14.22
N THR A 657 9.24 -5.68 -12.95
CA THR A 657 8.06 -5.44 -12.11
C THR A 657 8.16 -4.15 -11.30
N GLY A 658 9.39 -3.62 -11.17
CA GLY A 658 9.73 -2.29 -10.65
C GLY A 658 11.21 -2.00 -10.93
N ASN A 659 11.72 -0.84 -10.52
CA ASN A 659 13.12 -0.44 -10.80
C ASN A 659 14.18 -1.39 -10.22
N HIS A 660 13.81 -2.24 -9.26
CA HIS A 660 14.72 -3.14 -8.56
C HIS A 660 14.47 -4.63 -8.86
N THR A 661 13.30 -4.95 -9.42
CA THR A 661 12.78 -6.32 -9.44
C THR A 661 12.23 -6.72 -10.79
N THR A 662 12.26 -8.01 -11.07
CA THR A 662 11.78 -8.59 -12.33
C THR A 662 10.66 -9.61 -12.07
N ALA A 663 10.01 -10.05 -13.14
CA ALA A 663 9.23 -11.29 -13.12
C ALA A 663 10.16 -12.48 -12.79
N PRO A 664 9.66 -13.60 -12.25
CA PRO A 664 10.51 -14.73 -11.88
C PRO A 664 11.38 -15.21 -13.04
N ALA A 665 12.65 -15.43 -12.73
CA ALA A 665 13.68 -15.75 -13.69
C ALA A 665 14.73 -16.65 -13.03
N ARG A 666 15.60 -17.26 -13.83
CA ARG A 666 16.83 -17.86 -13.32
C ARG A 666 17.83 -16.76 -13.01
N VAL A 667 17.98 -16.43 -11.73
CA VAL A 667 18.87 -15.39 -11.24
C VAL A 667 20.27 -15.98 -11.06
N SER A 668 21.28 -15.29 -11.57
CA SER A 668 22.70 -15.64 -11.34
C SER A 668 23.00 -15.64 -9.84
N ASP A 669 23.77 -16.62 -9.38
CA ASP A 669 24.26 -16.70 -8.00
C ASP A 669 25.52 -15.84 -7.77
N ALA A 670 26.14 -15.36 -8.85
CA ALA A 670 27.09 -14.26 -8.88
C ALA A 670 26.34 -12.93 -8.97
N GLY A 671 27.02 -11.84 -8.63
CA GLY A 671 26.45 -10.50 -8.70
C GLY A 671 27.45 -9.48 -9.18
N CYS A 672 26.93 -8.36 -9.66
CA CYS A 672 27.73 -7.17 -9.97
C CYS A 672 27.44 -6.06 -8.95
N VAL A 673 28.16 -4.95 -9.08
CA VAL A 673 27.90 -3.74 -8.30
C VAL A 673 27.54 -2.60 -9.24
N LEU A 674 26.55 -1.81 -8.85
CA LEU A 674 26.29 -0.51 -9.43
C LEU A 674 26.81 0.53 -8.46
N LEU A 675 27.95 1.15 -8.77
CA LEU A 675 28.39 2.33 -8.01
C LEU A 675 27.37 3.43 -8.30
N HIS A 676 26.65 3.82 -7.26
CA HIS A 676 25.54 4.75 -7.37
C HIS A 676 26.01 6.11 -6.89
N HIS A 677 26.32 7.00 -7.83
CA HIS A 677 26.92 8.32 -7.59
C HIS A 677 25.89 9.34 -7.12
N LYS A 678 24.98 8.89 -6.25
CA LYS A 678 23.81 9.63 -5.82
C LYS A 678 24.13 10.94 -5.13
N MET A 679 25.31 10.98 -4.50
CA MET A 679 25.71 12.09 -3.65
C MET A 679 26.25 13.28 -4.44
N LEU A 680 26.53 13.15 -5.74
CA LEU A 680 26.88 14.30 -6.60
C LEU A 680 25.74 15.35 -6.63
N GLN A 681 26.08 16.62 -6.87
CA GLN A 681 25.10 17.71 -6.89
C GLN A 681 23.92 17.43 -7.85
N GLU A 682 24.19 16.79 -9.00
CA GLU A 682 23.21 16.36 -9.99
C GLU A 682 22.32 15.24 -9.46
N GLY A 683 22.89 14.27 -8.74
CA GLY A 683 22.21 13.09 -8.20
C GLY A 683 21.32 13.41 -7.02
N ILE A 684 21.79 14.25 -6.10
CA ILE A 684 21.11 14.65 -4.86
C ILE A 684 20.26 15.92 -5.03
N GLY A 685 20.32 16.54 -6.21
CA GLY A 685 19.41 17.61 -6.64
C GLY A 685 19.73 19.00 -6.10
N LEU A 686 20.98 19.28 -5.74
CA LEU A 686 21.46 20.53 -5.12
C LEU A 686 21.98 21.57 -6.13
N LYS A 687 21.51 21.56 -7.38
CA LYS A 687 22.03 22.41 -8.49
C LYS A 687 22.05 23.93 -8.23
N SER A 688 21.47 24.45 -7.15
CA SER A 688 21.72 25.80 -6.62
C SER A 688 21.02 25.99 -5.26
N GLU A 689 21.29 27.09 -4.54
CA GLU A 689 20.54 27.55 -3.36
C GLU A 689 19.03 27.78 -3.61
N ILE A 690 18.57 27.59 -4.84
CA ILE A 690 17.18 27.70 -5.26
C ILE A 690 16.40 26.50 -4.71
N HIS A 691 15.23 26.80 -4.15
CA HIS A 691 14.25 25.86 -3.60
C HIS A 691 14.22 24.51 -4.33
N ILE A 692 14.37 23.38 -3.60
CA ILE A 692 14.33 22.01 -4.17
C ILE A 692 13.08 21.76 -5.04
N THR A 693 11.98 22.45 -4.76
CA THR A 693 10.72 22.38 -5.52
C THR A 693 10.82 23.02 -6.91
N ALA A 694 11.81 23.86 -7.16
CA ALA A 694 12.13 24.41 -8.48
C ALA A 694 12.99 23.45 -9.33
N ASN A 695 13.57 22.41 -8.73
CA ASN A 695 14.28 21.37 -9.47
C ASN A 695 13.24 20.49 -10.19
N GLU A 696 13.14 20.63 -11.51
CA GLU A 696 12.18 19.89 -12.35
C GLU A 696 12.30 18.36 -12.20
N ARG A 697 13.52 17.84 -11.95
CA ARG A 697 13.77 16.40 -11.73
C ARG A 697 13.15 15.90 -10.42
N VAL A 698 12.98 16.78 -9.43
CA VAL A 698 12.35 16.47 -8.13
C VAL A 698 10.85 16.72 -8.17
N ARG A 699 10.40 17.78 -8.86
CA ARG A 699 8.98 18.16 -8.98
C ARG A 699 8.09 17.03 -9.52
N ASP A 700 8.56 16.28 -10.51
CA ASP A 700 7.77 15.21 -11.13
C ASP A 700 7.89 13.84 -10.43
N ARG A 701 8.65 13.79 -9.32
CA ARG A 701 8.73 12.61 -8.44
C ARG A 701 7.54 12.57 -7.49
N ASN A 702 7.34 11.40 -6.88
CA ASN A 702 6.30 11.26 -5.88
C ASN A 702 6.59 12.08 -4.61
N PRO A 703 5.56 12.44 -3.80
CA PRO A 703 5.75 13.25 -2.60
C PRO A 703 6.74 12.67 -1.59
N ALA A 704 6.81 11.33 -1.45
CA ALA A 704 7.76 10.68 -0.55
C ALA A 704 9.22 10.83 -1.05
N CYS A 705 9.44 10.78 -2.36
CA CYS A 705 10.73 11.07 -2.98
C CYS A 705 11.08 12.55 -2.79
N GLN A 706 10.15 13.48 -3.04
CA GLN A 706 10.41 14.90 -2.81
C GLN A 706 10.85 15.19 -1.37
N ARG A 707 10.16 14.63 -0.37
CA ARG A 707 10.54 14.74 1.04
C ARG A 707 11.92 14.15 1.35
N ARG A 708 12.29 13.06 0.68
CA ARG A 708 13.61 12.45 0.79
C ARG A 708 14.72 13.40 0.34
N TYR A 709 14.52 14.06 -0.79
CA TYR A 709 15.45 15.07 -1.31
C TYR A 709 15.55 16.29 -0.38
N LEU A 710 14.43 16.73 0.20
CA LEU A 710 14.43 17.78 1.23
C LEU A 710 15.27 17.35 2.45
N ARG A 711 15.09 16.11 2.94
CA ARG A 711 15.88 15.57 4.06
C ARG A 711 17.38 15.54 3.74
N TYR A 712 17.76 15.16 2.52
CA TYR A 712 19.16 15.17 2.10
C TYR A 712 19.75 16.58 2.16
N ARG A 713 19.06 17.57 1.57
CA ARG A 713 19.46 18.97 1.62
C ARG A 713 19.59 19.45 3.06
N ASP A 714 18.56 19.27 3.88
CA ASP A 714 18.51 19.84 5.22
C ASP A 714 19.65 19.32 6.11
N VAL A 715 19.94 18.02 6.00
CA VAL A 715 21.07 17.42 6.72
C VAL A 715 22.41 17.93 6.19
N LEU A 716 22.63 17.97 4.88
CA LEU A 716 23.89 18.44 4.31
C LEU A 716 24.14 19.93 4.57
N GLN A 717 23.10 20.76 4.52
CA GLN A 717 23.17 22.18 4.86
C GLN A 717 23.49 22.39 6.33
N ALA A 718 22.88 21.61 7.23
CA ALA A 718 23.16 21.68 8.66
C ALA A 718 24.59 21.26 9.01
N LEU A 719 25.17 20.30 8.29
CA LEU A 719 26.56 19.87 8.48
C LEU A 719 27.58 20.90 7.96
N GLY A 720 27.27 21.61 6.87
CA GLY A 720 28.14 22.63 6.27
C GLY A 720 29.20 22.05 5.33
N ARG A 721 29.70 22.87 4.39
CA ARG A 721 30.55 22.41 3.26
C ARG A 721 31.86 21.75 3.68
N ASP A 722 32.45 22.16 4.79
CA ASP A 722 33.74 21.64 5.26
C ASP A 722 33.61 20.34 6.08
N ALA A 723 32.38 19.88 6.35
CA ALA A 723 32.16 18.66 7.11
C ALA A 723 32.66 17.43 6.34
N GLY A 724 33.50 16.63 7.01
CA GLY A 724 33.89 15.31 6.55
C GLY A 724 32.74 14.31 6.69
N LEU A 725 32.57 13.44 5.69
CA LEU A 725 31.53 12.41 5.67
C LEU A 725 32.04 11.02 6.01
N GLU A 726 33.35 10.86 6.20
CA GLU A 726 33.98 9.56 6.47
C GLU A 726 33.60 9.01 7.86
N SER A 727 33.62 7.70 8.00
CA SER A 727 33.53 6.98 9.28
C SER A 727 34.47 5.79 9.28
N GLU A 728 34.53 5.07 10.40
CA GLU A 728 35.25 3.79 10.49
C GLU A 728 34.77 2.73 9.48
N GLN A 729 33.57 2.89 8.91
CA GLN A 729 32.99 1.99 7.92
C GLN A 729 33.33 2.39 6.49
N SER A 730 33.93 3.57 6.29
CA SER A 730 34.12 4.15 4.97
C SER A 730 35.43 3.67 4.34
N GLU A 731 35.35 3.27 3.07
CA GLU A 731 36.46 2.78 2.25
C GLU A 731 36.51 3.55 0.93
N CYS A 732 37.71 3.72 0.36
CA CYS A 732 37.88 4.29 -0.97
C CYS A 732 37.76 3.18 -2.02
N TYR A 733 36.95 3.38 -3.05
CA TYR A 733 36.89 2.48 -4.20
C TYR A 733 38.21 2.51 -4.97
N ARG A 734 38.69 1.32 -5.37
CA ARG A 734 39.94 1.10 -6.10
C ARG A 734 39.74 0.22 -7.33
N SER A 735 38.96 -0.86 -7.20
CA SER A 735 38.68 -1.77 -8.32
C SER A 735 37.50 -2.71 -8.02
N ALA A 736 37.05 -3.45 -9.03
CA ALA A 736 36.06 -4.51 -8.87
C ALA A 736 36.55 -5.63 -7.93
N GLU A 737 37.82 -6.01 -8.02
CA GLU A 737 38.44 -7.06 -7.20
C GLU A 737 38.44 -6.68 -5.71
N GLN A 738 38.60 -5.40 -5.39
CA GLN A 738 38.46 -4.91 -4.01
C GLN A 738 37.06 -5.25 -3.45
N LEU A 739 36.01 -5.05 -4.25
CA LEU A 739 34.64 -5.34 -3.82
C LEU A 739 34.40 -6.84 -3.64
N VAL A 740 35.05 -7.68 -4.44
CA VAL A 740 35.05 -9.14 -4.23
C VAL A 740 35.74 -9.50 -2.91
N GLN A 741 36.92 -8.94 -2.64
CA GLN A 741 37.67 -9.18 -1.40
C GLN A 741 36.90 -8.72 -0.15
N LEU A 742 36.12 -7.64 -0.27
CA LEU A 742 35.25 -7.15 0.81
C LEU A 742 33.94 -7.94 0.97
N GLY A 743 33.67 -8.91 0.10
CA GLY A 743 32.43 -9.69 0.11
C GLY A 743 31.19 -8.91 -0.35
N LEU A 744 31.39 -7.77 -1.01
CA LEU A 744 30.31 -6.93 -1.55
C LEU A 744 29.88 -7.36 -2.96
N MET A 745 30.66 -8.22 -3.61
CA MET A 745 30.45 -8.75 -4.95
C MET A 745 30.91 -10.21 -5.02
N LYS A 746 30.26 -11.03 -5.85
CA LYS A 746 30.60 -12.45 -6.03
C LYS A 746 30.85 -12.75 -7.50
N GLU A 747 31.93 -13.49 -7.79
CA GLU A 747 32.32 -13.87 -9.15
C GLU A 747 31.45 -14.99 -9.75
N ILE A 748 31.43 -15.08 -11.08
CA ILE A 748 30.81 -16.21 -11.80
C ILE A 748 31.77 -17.41 -11.73
N GLY A 749 31.55 -18.30 -10.75
CA GLY A 749 32.39 -19.45 -10.40
C GLY A 749 33.23 -19.12 -9.15
N ASP A 750 33.22 -19.86 -8.03
CA ASP A 750 33.25 -21.31 -7.85
C ASP A 750 31.91 -22.07 -7.99
N ALA A 751 31.99 -23.24 -8.61
CA ALA A 751 30.97 -24.27 -8.44
C ALA A 751 30.98 -24.74 -6.96
N VAL A 752 29.81 -24.83 -6.35
CA VAL A 752 29.62 -25.63 -5.12
C VAL A 752 29.46 -27.09 -5.49
#